data_AF-A0A8B8HKA1-F1
#
_entry.id   AF-A0A8B8HKA1-F1
#
_cell.length_a   1.000
_cell.length_b   1.000
_cell.length_c   1.000
_cell.angle_alpha   90.00
_cell.angle_beta   90.00
_cell.angle_gamma   90.00
#
_symmetry.space_group_name_H-M   'P 1'
#
loop_
_entity.id
_entity.type
_entity.pdbx_description
1 polymer ?
#
loop_
_entity_poly.entity_id
_entity_poly.type
_entity_poly.pdbx_seq_one_letter_code
_entity_poly.pdbx_strand_id
1 'polypeptide(L)'
;MKGVDNSPADREGMTNKPIITCAGDWNLFCTLEAPLVAAIPQDSCEWRRSYGRITKFVYLEASFVKFNKDKNQSELNLLKRPIFHVYWTDCVDIEYYKTTLREDIEGWLKYLEKNNVTDWMIVLVETYDIRKTNKLLPRTTVLDKIKGDFSVKQTEDRFISVINPIKSEARSAESWRALVAKVRHFVLVAYNKALIKFEEHMREQREKRNDPEWDFCKYFILQEQLAFVLEMLCLYEEALVQYDELDALFSQFVLNSNVAESPKWLDTFKQQVTSWQAVRLTALVPQNLRELIIKKKASLLDFRSYLFQRQSAMLLLTFKPWEIASRCLTTVHNTLVELSLLGAQAVEGAAACWAHLACVETLRACERLSSTNTALEACTAMHAPLLHNAKDKLHELGKLCGLLPGSSDPSSEQLHLVVMLSAGMGDSEPNNQQSPTDRLKEALCSKNSFQQYYLELAELAMGTYKHIGRLRFARHIGRDLAAFYSELGESGKAVVFLTDALRSYEEQGWRDLAAHSRLELVAAALRMRDGDRYTKLSARIASTAELEILVRNFYFEEMMKSLRDNLADKKETVLTELNDCFQIVSATLLPSERDVYITDNKIQCRFVVESYMPKDLNCTRAAISVEVYQDKQTEKRTPVKNNKTDLSVSVGSQSNSPRRSTPDDTSENESNNLITSIRLDDLKPKNPLLNPMNITSKLHYKEDKTLQKATVECQNPKVTLKRSDSSKYRKPSATVRNNYETCFSADDITIKPGLNDITVEYIAKQCGKFKLGQISLIVEGKLEFLSNALVSSKMGYEVETQGVSVYLNKVEAKKDLVAGLEQEMELVVNSGSSKIEENAKIELRTSTGLHMRFVDDQSAMSRELSIPIDAIGPFQTAKIQLRLFAILQPKREKNIEHTVWLTCPWWESATEVPLHFVPPMSASWRLLTSNTRKLVHITLKSTVAHPLQFLLTDPSLDCDANTNVSDLNPKNAGDLVVASDGTTASFMWELLKDPLVKAGPMKATFSVNYRLKSAKEETSRRFSCPFDIQDYTTLFVIRTKLEPGKGSDFCRASQVCCLQLNVQRVNETEHTSLMYEVLADQTMWAVLGRTAGVITMESNSTEGQCVSLDVMPLGAGYLPLPAVRLSKYIAANTRDPKKDISAHPRLEPFSPGQVYHAGKAKQIHVLPPVPKEHVDITV
;
A
#
# COMPACT_ATOMS: atom_id res chain seq x y z
N MET A 1 18.52 20.35 33.06
CA MET A 1 17.21 20.68 33.63
C MET A 1 17.44 21.35 34.98
N LYS A 2 17.57 22.68 34.98
CA LYS A 2 17.45 23.54 36.17
C LYS A 2 16.23 24.42 35.92
N GLY A 3 15.36 24.54 36.91
CA GLY A 3 14.18 25.41 36.86
C GLY A 3 12.87 24.65 36.71
N VAL A 4 12.33 24.18 37.83
CA VAL A 4 10.93 24.39 38.19
C VAL A 4 10.95 24.62 39.70
N ASP A 5 10.65 25.85 40.11
CA ASP A 5 10.29 26.17 41.49
C ASP A 5 8.99 25.42 41.81
N ASN A 6 9.13 24.17 42.24
CA ASN A 6 8.03 23.43 42.85
C ASN A 6 7.94 23.91 44.30
N SER A 7 6.82 24.53 44.64
CA SER A 7 6.46 24.74 46.04
C SER A 7 6.53 23.39 46.79
N PRO A 8 7.01 23.33 48.04
CA PRO A 8 7.08 22.08 48.80
C PRO A 8 5.71 21.56 49.28
N ALA A 9 4.60 22.20 48.88
CA ALA A 9 3.33 22.11 49.60
C ALA A 9 2.48 20.87 49.30
N ASP A 10 2.71 20.16 48.18
CA ASP A 10 1.86 19.00 47.77
C ASP A 10 2.60 17.65 47.77
N ARG A 11 3.82 17.57 48.31
CA ARG A 11 4.55 16.30 48.50
C ARG A 11 4.20 15.61 49.82
N GLU A 12 2.93 15.53 50.18
CA GLU A 12 2.51 14.70 51.32
C GLU A 12 2.44 13.21 50.91
N GLY A 13 3.61 12.63 50.62
CA GLY A 13 3.82 11.18 50.55
C GLY A 13 4.02 10.57 51.94
N MET A 14 4.44 9.30 51.99
CA MET A 14 4.73 8.63 53.27
C MET A 14 5.72 9.42 54.13
N THR A 15 5.37 9.66 55.41
CA THR A 15 6.16 10.48 56.35
C THR A 15 7.38 9.77 56.94
N ASN A 16 7.58 8.49 56.64
CA ASN A 16 8.69 7.70 57.18
C ASN A 16 9.98 8.04 56.44
N LYS A 17 11.06 8.21 57.20
CA LYS A 17 12.41 8.51 56.69
C LYS A 17 13.41 7.49 57.27
N PRO A 18 14.51 7.19 56.56
CA PRO A 18 15.63 6.44 57.10
C PRO A 18 16.06 6.96 58.47
N ILE A 19 16.07 6.10 59.47
CA ILE A 19 16.43 6.49 60.83
C ILE A 19 17.94 6.31 61.03
N ILE A 20 18.63 7.38 61.41
CA ILE A 20 20.06 7.41 61.74
C ILE A 20 20.19 7.73 63.22
N THR A 21 20.94 6.94 63.99
CA THR A 21 21.18 7.26 65.41
C THR A 21 22.49 8.02 65.59
N CYS A 22 22.49 9.03 66.45
CA CYS A 22 23.70 9.77 66.81
C CYS A 22 24.16 9.45 68.23
N ALA A 23 25.42 9.05 68.38
CA ALA A 23 26.13 8.80 69.63
C ALA A 23 27.27 9.83 69.81
N GLY A 24 27.89 9.86 70.99
CA GLY A 24 28.92 10.86 71.34
C GLY A 24 28.30 12.19 71.78
N ASP A 25 28.83 13.31 71.28
CA ASP A 25 28.34 14.64 71.62
C ASP A 25 27.04 14.98 70.87
N TRP A 26 25.91 14.82 71.57
CA TRP A 26 24.58 15.11 71.06
C TRP A 26 24.34 16.61 70.85
N ASN A 27 24.89 17.47 71.72
CA ASN A 27 24.67 18.91 71.62
C ASN A 27 25.39 19.48 70.40
N LEU A 28 26.61 18.99 70.13
CA LEU A 28 27.33 19.28 68.89
C LEU A 28 26.50 18.89 67.66
N PHE A 29 25.99 17.66 67.61
CA PHE A 29 25.17 17.20 66.48
C PHE A 29 23.94 18.07 66.26
N CYS A 30 23.19 18.45 67.30
CA CYS A 30 22.00 19.31 67.16
C CYS A 30 22.30 20.64 66.46
N THR A 31 23.53 21.19 66.58
CA THR A 31 23.90 22.40 65.84
C THR A 31 24.05 22.16 64.33
N LEU A 32 24.33 20.92 63.91
CA LEU A 32 24.59 20.50 62.54
C LEU A 32 23.41 19.77 61.88
N GLU A 33 22.35 19.47 62.61
CA GLU A 33 21.21 18.67 62.12
C GLU A 33 20.45 19.37 60.98
N ALA A 34 20.03 20.62 61.18
CA ALA A 34 19.26 21.37 60.19
C ALA A 34 19.97 21.48 58.81
N PRO A 35 21.25 21.89 58.72
CA PRO A 35 21.95 21.91 57.44
C PRO A 35 22.17 20.51 56.85
N LEU A 36 22.27 19.46 57.68
CA LEU A 36 22.45 18.09 57.20
C LEU A 36 21.15 17.52 56.60
N VAL A 37 20.02 17.72 57.27
CA VAL A 37 18.68 17.34 56.79
C VAL A 37 18.34 18.07 55.49
N ALA A 38 18.74 19.34 55.35
CA ALA A 38 18.54 20.11 54.12
C ALA A 38 19.44 19.65 52.96
N ALA A 39 20.67 19.18 53.25
CA ALA A 39 21.66 18.80 52.25
C ALA A 39 21.49 17.36 51.71
N ILE A 40 21.08 16.40 52.54
CA ILE A 40 20.99 14.98 52.14
C ILE A 40 20.09 14.77 50.89
N PRO A 41 18.91 15.41 50.74
CA PRO A 41 18.05 15.19 49.58
C PRO A 41 18.47 15.91 48.28
N GLN A 42 19.48 16.80 48.33
CA GLN A 42 19.80 17.69 47.20
C GLN A 42 20.37 16.97 45.97
N ASP A 43 21.16 15.91 46.16
CA ASP A 43 21.70 15.10 45.06
C ASP A 43 21.37 13.64 45.23
N SER A 44 21.24 12.95 44.09
CA SER A 44 21.08 11.50 44.06
C SER A 44 22.37 10.76 44.40
N CYS A 45 22.23 9.55 44.94
CA CYS A 45 23.34 8.63 45.19
C CYS A 45 23.15 7.34 44.41
N GLU A 46 24.24 6.81 43.86
CA GLU A 46 24.24 5.55 43.13
C GLU A 46 24.02 4.37 44.09
N TRP A 47 22.93 3.64 43.90
CA TRP A 47 22.61 2.43 44.62
C TRP A 47 22.87 1.19 43.78
N ARG A 48 23.90 0.43 44.19
CA ARG A 48 24.25 -0.87 43.61
C ARG A 48 23.74 -1.98 44.52
N ARG A 49 22.75 -2.73 44.06
CA ARG A 49 22.26 -3.93 44.73
C ARG A 49 23.08 -5.16 44.30
N SER A 50 22.73 -6.34 44.80
CA SER A 50 23.39 -7.62 44.48
C SER A 50 23.51 -7.87 42.96
N TYR A 51 24.47 -8.72 42.58
CA TYR A 51 24.86 -8.97 41.20
C TYR A 51 23.66 -9.31 40.29
N GLY A 52 23.53 -8.58 39.18
CA GLY A 52 22.44 -8.75 38.20
C GLY A 52 21.29 -7.74 38.30
N ARG A 53 21.20 -6.93 39.37
CA ARG A 53 20.23 -5.81 39.43
C ARG A 53 20.82 -4.53 38.85
N ILE A 54 20.01 -3.80 38.08
CA ILE A 54 20.40 -2.52 37.46
C ILE A 54 20.70 -1.51 38.56
N THR A 55 21.79 -0.77 38.39
CA THR A 55 22.16 0.36 39.25
C THR A 55 21.10 1.46 39.18
N LYS A 56 20.67 1.98 40.34
CA LYS A 56 19.65 3.03 40.45
C LYS A 56 20.22 4.29 41.10
N PHE A 57 19.63 5.44 40.79
CA PHE A 57 19.95 6.70 41.47
C PHE A 57 18.85 7.00 42.47
N VAL A 58 19.22 7.13 43.75
CA VAL A 58 18.30 7.28 44.87
C VAL A 58 18.43 8.66 45.47
N TYR A 59 17.31 9.35 45.67
CA TYR A 59 17.23 10.54 46.50
C TYR A 59 16.87 10.11 47.92
N LEU A 60 17.73 10.44 48.89
CA LEU A 60 17.54 10.02 50.27
C LEU A 60 17.03 11.17 51.09
N GLU A 61 16.13 10.86 52.02
CA GLU A 61 15.91 11.67 53.20
C GLU A 61 16.47 10.94 54.42
N ALA A 62 16.58 11.63 55.55
CA ALA A 62 17.01 11.01 56.80
C ALA A 62 16.34 11.70 58.00
N SER A 63 16.10 10.90 59.04
CA SER A 63 15.67 11.36 60.36
C SER A 63 16.71 10.94 61.39
N PHE A 64 17.13 11.88 62.24
CA PHE A 64 18.17 11.66 63.22
C PHE A 64 17.57 11.51 64.62
N VAL A 65 18.04 10.51 65.37
CA VAL A 65 17.58 10.26 66.74
C VAL A 65 18.75 10.01 67.68
N LYS A 66 18.63 10.37 68.96
CA LYS A 66 19.66 10.08 69.95
C LYS A 66 19.83 8.57 70.12
N PHE A 67 21.07 8.09 70.09
CA PHE A 67 21.40 6.70 70.33
C PHE A 67 20.98 6.28 71.75
N ASN A 68 20.26 5.15 71.85
CA ASN A 68 19.74 4.63 73.12
C ASN A 68 19.98 3.12 73.19
N LYS A 69 20.65 2.66 74.26
CA LYS A 69 21.05 1.26 74.48
C LYS A 69 19.87 0.35 74.83
N ASP A 70 18.75 0.90 75.32
CA ASP A 70 17.60 0.16 75.86
C ASP A 70 16.52 -0.15 74.81
N LYS A 71 16.66 0.40 73.59
CA LYS A 71 15.74 0.12 72.48
C LYS A 71 16.18 -1.14 71.73
N ASN A 72 15.82 -2.33 72.26
CA ASN A 72 15.87 -3.56 71.48
C ASN A 72 14.85 -3.50 70.34
N GLN A 73 15.27 -3.74 69.11
CA GLN A 73 14.40 -3.67 67.94
C GLN A 73 14.45 -4.97 67.15
N SER A 74 13.28 -5.45 66.73
CA SER A 74 13.16 -6.65 65.91
C SER A 74 13.91 -6.47 64.59
N GLU A 75 14.77 -7.44 64.23
CA GLU A 75 15.57 -7.39 63.01
C GLU A 75 14.72 -7.29 61.74
N LEU A 76 13.48 -7.79 61.79
CA LEU A 76 12.57 -7.92 60.65
C LEU A 76 11.74 -6.66 60.36
N ASN A 77 11.74 -5.63 61.23
CA ASN A 77 10.96 -4.40 60.97
C ASN A 77 11.81 -3.28 60.38
N LEU A 78 11.87 -3.16 59.06
CA LEU A 78 12.74 -2.20 58.37
C LEU A 78 12.33 -0.72 58.47
N LEU A 79 11.06 -0.43 58.81
CA LEU A 79 10.54 0.95 58.79
C LEU A 79 10.84 1.73 60.07
N LYS A 80 10.84 1.04 61.22
CA LYS A 80 11.09 1.66 62.54
C LYS A 80 12.51 1.42 63.04
N ARG A 81 13.34 0.74 62.24
CA ARG A 81 14.70 0.35 62.58
C ARG A 81 15.71 1.42 62.19
N PRO A 82 16.55 1.92 63.12
CA PRO A 82 17.75 2.65 62.77
C PRO A 82 18.63 1.80 61.88
N ILE A 83 18.94 2.32 60.70
CA ILE A 83 19.69 1.60 59.69
C ILE A 83 21.19 1.95 59.73
N PHE A 84 21.53 3.11 60.29
CA PHE A 84 22.90 3.63 60.30
C PHE A 84 23.20 4.38 61.61
N HIS A 85 24.43 4.24 62.10
CA HIS A 85 24.83 4.76 63.41
C HIS A 85 26.05 5.68 63.29
N VAL A 86 25.96 6.91 63.79
CA VAL A 86 27.04 7.91 63.67
C VAL A 86 27.51 8.36 65.05
N TYR A 87 28.81 8.33 65.30
CA TYR A 87 29.42 8.88 66.50
C TYR A 87 29.99 10.28 66.20
N TRP A 88 29.60 11.28 66.98
CA TRP A 88 30.02 12.67 66.81
C TRP A 88 30.96 13.11 67.93
N THR A 89 32.06 13.77 67.56
CA THR A 89 33.02 14.35 68.50
C THR A 89 33.69 15.58 67.87
N ASP A 90 34.06 16.58 68.65
CA ASP A 90 34.88 17.74 68.23
C ASP A 90 36.26 17.73 68.92
N CYS A 91 36.70 16.56 69.41
CA CYS A 91 37.93 16.43 70.19
C CYS A 91 39.18 16.82 69.41
N VAL A 92 39.85 17.88 69.88
CA VAL A 92 41.13 18.37 69.35
C VAL A 92 42.33 18.01 70.23
N ASP A 93 42.10 17.52 71.45
CA ASP A 93 43.13 17.23 72.46
C ASP A 93 43.48 15.72 72.48
N ILE A 94 44.75 15.42 72.22
CA ILE A 94 45.29 14.04 72.19
C ILE A 94 45.29 13.40 73.59
N GLU A 95 45.46 14.18 74.66
CA GLU A 95 45.45 13.65 76.03
C GLU A 95 44.05 13.23 76.44
N TYR A 96 43.06 14.10 76.23
CA TYR A 96 41.65 13.78 76.43
C TYR A 96 41.19 12.59 75.59
N TYR A 97 41.68 12.47 74.36
CA TYR A 97 41.42 11.30 73.53
C TYR A 97 41.87 10.01 74.23
N LYS A 98 43.12 9.97 74.73
CA LYS A 98 43.69 8.77 75.36
C LYS A 98 43.02 8.39 76.67
N THR A 99 42.60 9.36 77.48
CA THR A 99 42.08 9.11 78.83
C THR A 99 40.58 8.88 78.87
N THR A 100 39.82 9.34 77.88
CA THR A 100 38.35 9.36 77.97
C THR A 100 37.69 8.94 76.65
N LEU A 101 37.88 9.70 75.57
CA LEU A 101 37.15 9.46 74.32
C LEU A 101 37.44 8.09 73.70
N ARG A 102 38.67 7.58 73.83
CA ARG A 102 39.04 6.23 73.37
C ARG A 102 38.17 5.15 74.02
N GLU A 103 37.98 5.21 75.34
CA GLU A 103 37.15 4.25 76.07
C GLU A 103 35.67 4.35 75.68
N ASP A 104 35.16 5.56 75.48
CA ASP A 104 33.78 5.80 75.05
C ASP A 104 33.50 5.24 73.65
N ILE A 105 34.40 5.49 72.69
CA ILE A 105 34.30 4.96 71.32
C ILE A 105 34.41 3.43 71.34
N GLU A 106 35.37 2.87 72.08
CA GLU A 106 35.55 1.43 72.21
C GLU A 106 34.31 0.76 72.82
N GLY A 107 33.73 1.35 73.87
CA GLY A 107 32.51 0.86 74.50
C GLY A 107 31.29 0.90 73.57
N TRP A 108 31.17 1.94 72.74
CA TRP A 108 30.12 2.04 71.73
C TRP A 108 30.29 1.01 70.61
N LEU A 109 31.49 0.86 70.07
CA LEU A 109 31.79 -0.13 69.02
C LEU A 109 31.55 -1.57 69.51
N LYS A 110 31.99 -1.92 70.73
CA LYS A 110 31.71 -3.22 71.35
C LYS A 110 30.22 -3.48 71.51
N TYR A 111 29.43 -2.45 71.85
CA TYR A 111 27.98 -2.58 71.91
C TYR A 111 27.37 -2.86 70.54
N LEU A 112 27.81 -2.16 69.49
CA LEU A 112 27.33 -2.39 68.13
C LEU A 112 27.69 -3.80 67.64
N GLU A 113 28.92 -4.24 67.86
CA GLU A 113 29.41 -5.58 67.51
C GLU A 113 28.60 -6.68 68.23
N LYS A 114 28.35 -6.53 69.53
CA LYS A 114 27.50 -7.45 70.31
C LYS A 114 26.09 -7.61 69.72
N ASN A 115 25.57 -6.58 69.07
CA ASN A 115 24.24 -6.56 68.45
C ASN A 115 24.29 -6.80 66.93
N ASN A 116 25.40 -7.30 66.38
CA ASN A 116 25.60 -7.56 64.95
C ASN A 116 25.40 -6.32 64.05
N VAL A 117 25.66 -5.12 64.57
CA VAL A 117 25.56 -3.86 63.83
C VAL A 117 26.90 -3.53 63.20
N THR A 118 26.97 -3.64 61.87
CA THR A 118 28.20 -3.40 61.10
C THR A 118 28.23 -2.07 60.37
N ASP A 119 27.18 -1.27 60.46
CA ASP A 119 26.96 -0.09 59.62
C ASP A 119 27.01 1.18 60.48
N TRP A 120 28.22 1.72 60.61
CA TRP A 120 28.51 2.85 61.48
C TRP A 120 29.59 3.77 60.88
N MET A 121 29.67 4.99 61.41
CA MET A 121 30.69 5.99 61.05
C MET A 121 31.06 6.86 62.25
N ILE A 122 32.30 7.33 62.30
CA ILE A 122 32.77 8.29 63.29
C ILE A 122 33.11 9.60 62.59
N VAL A 123 32.53 10.69 63.08
CA VAL A 123 32.72 12.04 62.55
C VAL A 123 33.41 12.91 63.59
N LEU A 124 34.60 13.37 63.23
CA LEU A 124 35.34 14.39 63.96
C LEU A 124 35.02 15.76 63.37
N VAL A 125 34.44 16.66 64.16
CA VAL A 125 34.13 18.04 63.76
C VAL A 125 35.30 18.94 64.15
N GLU A 126 36.07 19.39 63.17
CA GLU A 126 37.18 20.29 63.39
C GLU A 126 36.69 21.74 63.47
N THR A 127 37.15 22.46 64.50
CA THR A 127 36.91 23.88 64.63
C THR A 127 38.15 24.67 64.26
N TYR A 128 38.13 25.28 63.07
CA TYR A 128 39.25 26.09 62.59
C TYR A 128 39.28 27.44 63.31
N ASP A 129 40.37 27.74 64.01
CA ASP A 129 40.61 29.06 64.61
C ASP A 129 41.46 29.92 63.66
N ILE A 130 40.85 30.94 63.07
CA ILE A 130 41.46 31.84 62.07
C ILE A 130 42.71 32.54 62.64
N ARG A 131 42.84 32.62 63.97
CA ARG A 131 43.92 33.32 64.67
C ARG A 131 45.24 32.53 64.80
N LYS A 132 45.30 31.25 64.40
CA LYS A 132 46.52 30.43 64.48
C LYS A 132 47.07 30.08 63.09
N THR A 133 47.84 30.98 62.48
CA THR A 133 48.40 30.76 61.12
C THR A 133 49.85 30.25 61.05
N ASN A 134 50.56 29.99 62.16
CA ASN A 134 51.97 29.54 62.07
C ASN A 134 52.45 28.72 63.28
N LYS A 135 51.93 27.49 63.46
CA LYS A 135 52.62 26.47 64.27
C LYS A 135 52.67 25.17 63.48
N LEU A 136 53.85 24.54 63.46
CA LEU A 136 54.10 23.21 62.93
C LEU A 136 52.91 22.29 63.25
N LEU A 137 52.31 21.70 62.22
CA LEU A 137 51.25 20.71 62.39
C LEU A 137 51.77 19.62 63.35
N PRO A 138 51.00 19.22 64.38
CA PRO A 138 51.33 18.05 65.19
C PRO A 138 51.59 16.85 64.27
N ARG A 139 52.64 16.07 64.55
CA ARG A 139 53.04 14.92 63.72
C ARG A 139 51.94 13.86 63.53
N THR A 140 50.91 13.87 64.39
CA THR A 140 49.71 13.01 64.34
C THR A 140 48.50 13.77 64.84
N THR A 141 47.39 13.77 64.10
CA THR A 141 46.10 14.36 64.51
C THR A 141 45.30 13.40 65.41
N VAL A 142 44.25 13.90 66.07
CA VAL A 142 43.31 13.04 66.83
C VAL A 142 42.62 12.03 65.90
N LEU A 143 42.27 12.44 64.66
CA LEU A 143 41.73 11.51 63.66
C LEU A 143 42.73 10.39 63.31
N ASP A 144 44.03 10.70 63.17
CA ASP A 144 45.06 9.68 62.91
C ASP A 144 45.18 8.69 64.07
N LYS A 145 44.97 9.14 65.31
CA LYS A 145 44.93 8.28 66.49
C LYS A 145 43.68 7.39 66.50
N ILE A 146 42.51 7.95 66.23
CA ILE A 146 41.25 7.18 66.10
C ILE A 146 41.40 6.12 65.00
N LYS A 147 41.94 6.49 63.83
CA LYS A 147 42.21 5.54 62.75
C LYS A 147 43.23 4.48 63.16
N GLY A 148 44.33 4.87 63.79
CA GLY A 148 45.35 3.92 64.27
C GLY A 148 44.82 2.91 65.28
N ASP A 149 43.88 3.32 66.14
CA ASP A 149 43.32 2.47 67.20
C ASP A 149 42.14 1.60 66.72
N PHE A 150 41.31 2.08 65.78
CA PHE A 150 40.05 1.43 65.40
C PHE A 150 39.89 1.05 63.93
N SER A 151 40.75 1.54 63.02
CA SER A 151 40.62 1.22 61.59
C SER A 151 41.25 -0.12 61.22
N VAL A 152 40.60 -0.83 60.32
CA VAL A 152 41.15 -1.96 59.57
C VAL A 152 41.19 -1.53 58.10
N LYS A 153 42.04 -2.13 57.24
CA LYS A 153 42.17 -1.76 55.82
C LYS A 153 40.82 -1.65 55.06
N GLN A 154 39.77 -2.35 55.52
CA GLN A 154 38.43 -2.35 54.92
C GLN A 154 37.46 -1.30 55.50
N THR A 155 37.80 -0.63 56.61
CA THR A 155 36.92 0.31 57.35
C THR A 155 37.51 1.71 57.51
N GLU A 156 38.66 1.99 56.88
CA GLU A 156 39.35 3.29 56.98
C GLU A 156 38.48 4.48 56.54
N ASP A 157 37.56 4.24 55.60
CA ASP A 157 36.68 5.25 55.02
C ASP A 157 35.47 5.63 55.90
N ARG A 158 35.34 5.00 57.07
CA ARG A 158 34.30 5.27 58.10
C ARG A 158 34.70 6.32 59.12
N PHE A 159 35.92 6.83 59.04
CA PHE A 159 36.45 7.86 59.92
C PHE A 159 36.63 9.16 59.12
N ILE A 160 35.76 10.13 59.37
CA ILE A 160 35.69 11.37 58.60
C ILE A 160 36.00 12.55 59.51
N SER A 161 36.82 13.49 59.01
CA SER A 161 36.94 14.82 59.59
C SER A 161 36.15 15.83 58.76
N VAL A 162 35.40 16.70 59.44
CA VAL A 162 34.52 17.70 58.84
C VAL A 162 34.81 19.06 59.48
N ILE A 163 35.08 20.07 58.67
CA ILE A 163 35.24 21.44 59.16
C ILE A 163 33.86 21.96 59.54
N ASN A 164 33.73 22.53 60.74
CA ASN A 164 32.44 23.03 61.23
C ASN A 164 31.84 24.09 60.28
N PRO A 165 30.69 23.80 59.62
CA PRO A 165 30.11 24.68 58.62
C PRO A 165 29.57 25.99 59.19
N ILE A 166 29.20 26.01 60.48
CA ILE A 166 28.68 27.20 61.18
C ILE A 166 29.79 28.26 61.34
N LYS A 167 31.06 27.82 61.45
CA LYS A 167 32.19 28.73 61.64
C LYS A 167 32.75 29.28 60.32
N SER A 168 32.64 28.54 59.21
CA SER A 168 33.05 29.00 57.87
C SER A 168 32.45 28.13 56.76
N GLU A 169 31.44 28.66 56.06
CA GLU A 169 30.77 27.94 54.96
C GLU A 169 31.69 27.67 53.77
N ALA A 170 32.46 28.68 53.33
CA ALA A 170 33.34 28.55 52.16
C ALA A 170 34.45 27.49 52.33
N ARG A 171 34.99 27.32 53.55
CA ARG A 171 36.06 26.34 53.83
C ARG A 171 35.53 24.96 54.16
N SER A 172 34.34 24.87 54.76
CA SER A 172 33.71 23.60 55.09
C SER A 172 33.08 22.91 53.88
N ALA A 173 32.74 23.66 52.81
CA ALA A 173 31.98 23.18 51.66
C ALA A 173 32.45 21.83 51.09
N GLU A 174 33.76 21.61 50.93
CA GLU A 174 34.30 20.34 50.41
C GLU A 174 34.11 19.19 51.41
N SER A 175 34.55 19.39 52.66
CA SER A 175 34.41 18.38 53.72
C SER A 175 32.94 18.06 54.06
N TRP A 176 32.06 19.05 53.93
CA TRP A 176 30.62 18.90 54.13
C TRP A 176 29.97 18.10 53.01
N ARG A 177 30.31 18.40 51.74
CA ARG A 177 29.87 17.58 50.59
C ARG A 177 30.36 16.14 50.71
N ALA A 178 31.60 15.93 51.16
CA ALA A 178 32.14 14.60 51.40
C ALA A 178 31.39 13.85 52.52
N LEU A 179 31.08 14.50 53.64
CA LEU A 179 30.25 13.94 54.71
C LEU A 179 28.86 13.52 54.19
N VAL A 180 28.17 14.44 53.50
CA VAL A 180 26.83 14.18 52.96
C VAL A 180 26.88 13.00 51.97
N ALA A 181 27.87 12.96 51.08
CA ALA A 181 28.05 11.84 50.15
C ALA A 181 28.29 10.51 50.87
N LYS A 182 29.09 10.50 51.95
CA LYS A 182 29.35 9.30 52.77
C LYS A 182 28.14 8.85 53.57
N VAL A 183 27.35 9.77 54.13
CA VAL A 183 26.07 9.45 54.79
C VAL A 183 25.12 8.79 53.78
N ARG A 184 24.94 9.38 52.59
CA ARG A 184 24.10 8.78 51.53
C ARG A 184 24.58 7.37 51.16
N HIS A 185 25.87 7.21 50.93
CA HIS A 185 26.47 5.93 50.56
C HIS A 185 26.26 4.86 51.64
N PHE A 186 26.61 5.15 52.89
CA PHE A 186 26.54 4.15 53.96
C PHE A 186 25.11 3.78 54.35
N VAL A 187 24.16 4.72 54.29
CA VAL A 187 22.72 4.41 54.46
C VAL A 187 22.26 3.39 53.41
N LEU A 188 22.64 3.59 52.15
CA LEU A 188 22.30 2.67 51.05
C LEU A 188 22.98 1.31 51.17
N VAL A 189 24.23 1.27 51.63
CA VAL A 189 24.95 0.01 51.92
C VAL A 189 24.25 -0.76 53.04
N ALA A 190 23.84 -0.07 54.10
CA ALA A 190 23.15 -0.67 55.24
C ALA A 190 21.77 -1.21 54.83
N TYR A 191 20.99 -0.43 54.07
CA TYR A 191 19.73 -0.93 53.51
C TYR A 191 19.93 -2.11 52.55
N ASN A 192 20.98 -2.13 51.74
CA ASN A 192 21.23 -3.27 50.86
C ASN A 192 21.40 -4.58 51.64
N LYS A 193 22.19 -4.56 52.72
CA LYS A 193 22.34 -5.74 53.61
C LYS A 193 21.03 -6.13 54.28
N ALA A 194 20.28 -5.16 54.79
CA ALA A 194 19.01 -5.42 55.48
C ALA A 194 17.94 -5.97 54.51
N LEU A 195 17.86 -5.42 53.31
CA LEU A 195 16.93 -5.84 52.27
C LEU A 195 17.25 -7.21 51.71
N ILE A 196 18.53 -7.61 51.57
CA ILE A 196 18.89 -8.97 51.16
C ILE A 196 18.29 -9.99 52.13
N LYS A 197 18.53 -9.82 53.44
CA LYS A 197 17.98 -10.71 54.47
C LYS A 197 16.45 -10.69 54.50
N PHE A 198 15.85 -9.51 54.35
CA PHE A 198 14.40 -9.35 54.37
C PHE A 198 13.72 -9.99 53.15
N GLU A 199 14.28 -9.79 51.95
CA GLU A 199 13.77 -10.39 50.71
C GLU A 199 13.92 -11.92 50.70
N GLU A 200 14.99 -12.47 51.29
CA GLU A 200 15.15 -13.92 51.52
C GLU A 200 14.03 -14.45 52.44
N HIS A 201 13.80 -13.82 53.59
CA HIS A 201 12.72 -14.20 54.49
C HIS A 201 11.34 -14.11 53.81
N MET A 202 11.09 -13.05 53.04
CA MET A 202 9.84 -12.89 52.28
C MET A 202 9.69 -14.00 51.22
N ARG A 203 10.78 -14.39 50.53
CA ARG A 203 10.77 -15.50 49.57
C ARG A 203 10.43 -16.83 50.25
N GLU A 204 11.02 -17.13 51.40
CA GLU A 204 10.69 -18.32 52.19
C GLU A 204 9.19 -18.35 52.56
N GLN A 205 8.63 -17.21 52.96
CA GLN A 205 7.19 -17.11 53.25
C GLN A 205 6.33 -17.28 51.99
N ARG A 206 6.77 -16.84 50.82
CA ARG A 206 6.05 -17.02 49.55
C ARG A 206 6.08 -18.46 49.04
N GLU A 207 7.15 -19.20 49.31
CA GLU A 207 7.26 -20.62 48.98
C GLU A 207 6.28 -21.45 49.80
N LYS A 208 6.02 -21.03 51.04
CA LYS A 208 5.03 -21.63 51.97
C LYS A 208 3.57 -21.26 51.67
N ARG A 209 3.26 -20.61 50.56
CA ARG A 209 1.89 -20.13 50.24
C ARG A 209 0.82 -21.22 50.13
N ASN A 210 1.23 -22.48 49.94
CA ASN A 210 0.34 -23.63 49.88
C ASN A 210 0.16 -24.31 51.26
N ASP A 211 0.88 -23.85 52.29
CA ASP A 211 0.77 -24.41 53.63
C ASP A 211 -0.57 -23.98 54.28
N PRO A 212 -1.29 -24.87 54.98
CA PRO A 212 -2.58 -24.54 55.59
C PRO A 212 -2.55 -23.41 56.64
N GLU A 213 -1.41 -23.22 57.30
CA GLU A 213 -1.19 -22.18 58.32
C GLU A 213 -0.76 -20.83 57.72
N TRP A 214 -0.51 -20.79 56.41
CA TRP A 214 -0.15 -19.57 55.71
C TRP A 214 -1.37 -18.66 55.54
N ASP A 215 -1.14 -17.36 55.64
CA ASP A 215 -2.20 -16.36 55.58
C ASP A 215 -1.78 -15.19 54.69
N PHE A 216 -2.59 -14.92 53.68
CA PHE A 216 -2.30 -13.87 52.71
C PHE A 216 -2.22 -12.50 53.36
N CYS A 217 -3.09 -12.14 54.30
CA CYS A 217 -3.04 -10.81 54.95
C CYS A 217 -1.73 -10.61 55.72
N LYS A 218 -1.22 -11.65 56.40
CA LYS A 218 0.10 -11.58 57.05
C LYS A 218 1.23 -11.38 56.03
N TYR A 219 1.22 -12.15 54.95
CA TYR A 219 2.21 -12.04 53.87
C TYR A 219 2.12 -10.69 53.13
N PHE A 220 0.90 -10.19 52.91
CA PHE A 220 0.63 -8.89 52.33
C PHE A 220 1.30 -7.78 53.12
N ILE A 221 1.13 -7.75 54.45
CA ILE A 221 1.75 -6.74 55.31
C ILE A 221 3.29 -6.87 55.31
N LEU A 222 3.82 -8.10 55.18
CA LEU A 222 5.26 -8.34 55.05
C LEU A 222 5.81 -7.78 53.72
N GLN A 223 5.19 -8.10 52.59
CA GLN A 223 5.65 -7.60 51.29
C GLN A 223 5.36 -6.09 51.10
N GLU A 224 4.27 -5.58 51.67
CA GLU A 224 4.00 -4.15 51.73
C GLU A 224 5.09 -3.39 52.48
N GLN A 225 5.65 -3.96 53.56
CA GLN A 225 6.75 -3.32 54.27
C GLN A 225 7.96 -3.08 53.36
N LEU A 226 8.23 -3.99 52.42
CA LEU A 226 9.23 -3.76 51.38
C LEU A 226 8.82 -2.62 50.45
N ALA A 227 7.56 -2.56 50.02
CA ALA A 227 7.03 -1.47 49.20
C ALA A 227 7.22 -0.10 49.89
N PHE A 228 6.93 -0.01 51.19
CA PHE A 228 7.13 1.20 51.98
C PHE A 228 8.60 1.60 52.13
N VAL A 229 9.52 0.64 52.28
CA VAL A 229 10.96 0.96 52.29
C VAL A 229 11.40 1.48 50.92
N LEU A 230 10.90 0.90 49.82
CA LEU A 230 11.21 1.37 48.46
C LEU A 230 10.61 2.77 48.20
N GLU A 231 9.37 3.02 48.63
CA GLU A 231 8.73 4.34 48.58
C GLU A 231 9.51 5.40 49.39
N MET A 232 9.98 5.04 50.60
CA MET A 232 10.83 5.88 51.44
C MET A 232 12.19 6.19 50.81
N LEU A 233 12.70 5.29 49.96
CA LEU A 233 13.88 5.50 49.13
C LEU A 233 13.54 6.16 47.78
N CYS A 234 12.33 6.69 47.60
CA CYS A 234 11.84 7.30 46.36
C CYS A 234 11.89 6.37 45.11
N LEU A 235 11.89 5.06 45.31
CA LEU A 235 11.86 4.03 44.27
C LEU A 235 10.41 3.59 44.03
N TYR A 236 9.61 4.53 43.53
CA TYR A 236 8.16 4.36 43.38
C TYR A 236 7.78 3.27 42.36
N GLU A 237 8.57 3.10 41.29
CA GLU A 237 8.31 2.05 40.29
C GLU A 237 8.53 0.66 40.88
N GLU A 238 9.58 0.47 41.69
CA GLU A 238 9.87 -0.78 42.37
C GLU A 238 8.87 -1.06 43.49
N ALA A 239 8.40 -0.02 44.19
CA ALA A 239 7.31 -0.13 45.16
C ALA A 239 5.98 -0.54 44.48
N LEU A 240 5.68 0.04 43.31
CA LEU A 240 4.51 -0.33 42.51
C LEU A 240 4.54 -1.81 42.11
N VAL A 241 5.70 -2.33 41.69
CA VAL A 241 5.87 -3.76 41.38
C VAL A 241 5.49 -4.65 42.57
N GLN A 242 5.78 -4.25 43.81
CA GLN A 242 5.39 -5.04 44.99
C GLN A 242 3.86 -5.13 45.14
N TYR A 243 3.14 -4.03 44.89
CA TYR A 243 1.69 -4.04 44.92
C TYR A 243 1.10 -4.82 43.74
N ASP A 244 1.70 -4.74 42.55
CA ASP A 244 1.28 -5.51 41.37
C ASP A 244 1.46 -7.02 41.56
N GLU A 245 2.54 -7.43 42.21
CA GLU A 245 2.73 -8.84 42.58
C GLU A 245 1.72 -9.33 43.61
N LEU A 246 1.39 -8.50 44.61
CA LEU A 246 0.37 -8.82 45.61
C LEU A 246 -1.02 -8.93 45.01
N ASP A 247 -1.36 -8.01 44.10
CA ASP A 247 -2.60 -8.01 43.32
C ASP A 247 -2.73 -9.29 42.48
N ALA A 248 -1.68 -9.62 41.70
CA ALA A 248 -1.65 -10.82 40.88
C ALA A 248 -1.77 -12.11 41.72
N LEU A 249 -1.04 -12.18 42.85
CA LEU A 249 -1.07 -13.33 43.75
C LEU A 249 -2.47 -13.52 44.37
N PHE A 250 -3.09 -12.43 44.84
CA PHE A 250 -4.44 -12.50 45.39
C PHE A 250 -5.46 -12.97 44.35
N SER A 251 -5.44 -12.35 43.16
CA SER A 251 -6.33 -12.70 42.04
C SER A 251 -6.19 -14.19 41.66
N GLN A 252 -4.96 -14.71 41.66
CA GLN A 252 -4.69 -16.13 41.42
C GLN A 252 -5.36 -17.04 42.46
N PHE A 253 -5.31 -16.68 43.74
CA PHE A 253 -6.00 -17.45 44.79
C PHE A 253 -7.52 -17.41 44.64
N VAL A 254 -8.10 -16.26 44.28
CA VAL A 254 -9.54 -16.15 44.01
C VAL A 254 -9.95 -17.04 42.84
N LEU A 255 -9.22 -17.00 41.73
CA LEU A 255 -9.50 -17.83 40.56
C LEU A 255 -9.40 -19.33 40.88
N ASN A 256 -8.36 -19.74 41.61
CA ASN A 256 -8.16 -21.14 42.01
C ASN A 256 -9.24 -21.64 42.96
N SER A 257 -9.82 -20.77 43.79
CA SER A 257 -10.88 -21.13 44.74
C SER A 257 -12.18 -21.61 44.08
N ASN A 258 -12.36 -21.33 42.78
CA ASN A 258 -13.51 -21.81 42.00
C ASN A 258 -13.32 -23.23 41.43
N VAL A 259 -12.09 -23.77 41.50
CA VAL A 259 -11.74 -25.08 40.91
C VAL A 259 -11.24 -26.06 41.98
N ALA A 260 -10.59 -25.58 43.03
CA ALA A 260 -10.01 -26.37 44.11
C ALA A 260 -10.48 -25.87 45.49
N GLU A 261 -10.17 -26.64 46.54
CA GLU A 261 -10.51 -26.26 47.92
C GLU A 261 -9.93 -24.88 48.28
N SER A 262 -10.80 -23.96 48.72
CA SER A 262 -10.41 -22.59 49.00
C SER A 262 -9.63 -22.49 50.32
N PRO A 263 -8.49 -21.76 50.37
CA PRO A 263 -7.77 -21.54 51.63
C PRO A 263 -8.64 -20.84 52.68
N LYS A 264 -8.55 -21.25 53.95
CA LYS A 264 -9.38 -20.69 55.05
C LYS A 264 -9.23 -19.19 55.23
N TRP A 265 -8.04 -18.64 54.99
CA TRP A 265 -7.82 -17.19 55.09
C TRP A 265 -8.64 -16.39 54.07
N LEU A 266 -9.05 -17.01 52.95
CA LEU A 266 -9.83 -16.37 51.89
C LEU A 266 -11.29 -16.14 52.32
N ASP A 267 -11.78 -16.89 53.31
CA ASP A 267 -13.15 -16.76 53.83
C ASP A 267 -13.42 -15.37 54.43
N THR A 268 -12.38 -14.68 54.92
CA THR A 268 -12.50 -13.27 55.36
C THR A 268 -13.05 -12.37 54.26
N PHE A 269 -12.71 -12.63 52.99
CA PHE A 269 -13.16 -11.82 51.85
C PHE A 269 -14.53 -12.25 51.30
N LYS A 270 -15.10 -13.37 51.79
CA LYS A 270 -16.46 -13.82 51.48
C LYS A 270 -17.53 -13.18 52.38
N GLN A 271 -17.11 -12.45 53.42
CA GLN A 271 -18.03 -11.80 54.35
C GLN A 271 -18.95 -10.80 53.65
N GLN A 272 -20.12 -10.54 54.25
CA GLN A 272 -21.10 -9.62 53.67
C GLN A 272 -20.54 -8.20 53.59
N VAL A 273 -20.64 -7.60 52.40
CA VAL A 273 -20.20 -6.22 52.13
C VAL A 273 -21.33 -5.26 52.50
N THR A 274 -21.23 -4.67 53.68
CA THR A 274 -22.22 -3.71 54.22
C THR A 274 -21.73 -2.26 54.18
N SER A 275 -20.42 -2.05 54.04
CA SER A 275 -19.79 -0.74 53.88
C SER A 275 -18.61 -0.86 52.91
N TRP A 276 -18.41 0.17 52.11
CA TRP A 276 -17.32 0.29 51.13
C TRP A 276 -17.01 1.79 50.97
N GLN A 277 -15.92 2.25 51.57
CA GLN A 277 -15.58 3.65 51.45
C GLN A 277 -15.23 3.99 49.98
N ALA A 278 -15.69 5.16 49.52
CA ALA A 278 -15.33 5.66 48.20
C ALA A 278 -13.81 5.71 48.01
N VAL A 279 -13.34 5.24 46.85
CA VAL A 279 -11.94 5.31 46.46
C VAL A 279 -11.50 6.79 46.43
N ARG A 280 -10.37 7.11 47.05
CA ARG A 280 -9.75 8.43 47.04
C ARG A 280 -8.31 8.31 46.56
N LEU A 281 -7.97 8.97 45.45
CA LEU A 281 -6.63 8.85 44.88
C LEU A 281 -5.75 9.99 45.40
N THR A 282 -4.91 9.66 46.38
CA THR A 282 -3.92 10.55 46.99
C THR A 282 -2.59 9.80 47.18
N ALA A 283 -1.51 10.52 47.53
CA ALA A 283 -0.22 9.89 47.86
C ALA A 283 -0.22 9.22 49.25
N LEU A 284 -1.19 9.57 50.11
CA LEU A 284 -1.27 9.12 51.49
C LEU A 284 -1.66 7.64 51.59
N VAL A 285 -1.24 7.00 52.68
CA VAL A 285 -1.64 5.62 53.00
C VAL A 285 -3.02 5.66 53.66
N PRO A 286 -4.06 4.99 53.11
CA PRO A 286 -5.38 4.91 53.73
C PRO A 286 -5.32 4.00 54.97
N GLN A 287 -5.01 4.58 56.13
CA GLN A 287 -4.72 3.84 57.37
C GLN A 287 -5.91 3.04 57.87
N ASN A 288 -7.13 3.55 57.71
CA ASN A 288 -8.35 2.85 58.09
C ASN A 288 -8.52 1.52 57.33
N LEU A 289 -8.35 1.53 56.00
CA LEU A 289 -8.38 0.32 55.18
C LEU A 289 -7.22 -0.62 55.52
N ARG A 290 -6.03 -0.07 55.76
CA ARG A 290 -4.86 -0.84 56.18
C ARG A 290 -5.10 -1.57 57.51
N GLU A 291 -5.71 -0.90 58.48
CA GLU A 291 -6.06 -1.50 59.77
C GLU A 291 -7.06 -2.64 59.62
N LEU A 292 -8.03 -2.54 58.71
CA LEU A 292 -8.96 -3.63 58.42
C LEU A 292 -8.24 -4.86 57.86
N ILE A 293 -7.23 -4.67 57.00
CA ILE A 293 -6.41 -5.77 56.47
C ILE A 293 -5.59 -6.42 57.61
N ILE A 294 -4.93 -5.62 58.45
CA ILE A 294 -4.14 -6.12 59.59
C ILE A 294 -5.02 -6.91 60.57
N LYS A 295 -6.22 -6.39 60.88
CA LYS A 295 -7.18 -7.01 61.80
C LYS A 295 -7.94 -8.18 61.15
N LYS A 296 -7.71 -8.47 59.86
CA LYS A 296 -8.42 -9.48 59.06
C LYS A 296 -9.94 -9.29 59.06
N LYS A 297 -10.36 -8.04 58.85
CA LYS A 297 -11.77 -7.63 58.78
C LYS A 297 -12.12 -6.89 57.48
N ALA A 298 -11.17 -6.76 56.56
CA ALA A 298 -11.41 -6.11 55.27
C ALA A 298 -12.34 -6.95 54.40
N SER A 299 -13.39 -6.34 53.85
CA SER A 299 -14.15 -6.95 52.76
C SER A 299 -13.32 -6.98 51.46
N LEU A 300 -13.80 -7.69 50.44
CA LEU A 300 -13.14 -7.69 49.14
C LEU A 300 -13.04 -6.26 48.54
N LEU A 301 -14.10 -5.46 48.67
CA LEU A 301 -14.10 -4.07 48.18
C LEU A 301 -13.12 -3.19 48.96
N ASP A 302 -13.01 -3.36 50.28
CA ASP A 302 -12.04 -2.61 51.09
C ASP A 302 -10.59 -2.92 50.67
N PHE A 303 -10.29 -4.20 50.47
CA PHE A 303 -8.97 -4.65 50.06
C PHE A 303 -8.62 -4.18 48.65
N ARG A 304 -9.56 -4.31 47.70
CA ARG A 304 -9.38 -3.83 46.32
C ARG A 304 -9.23 -2.32 46.25
N SER A 305 -9.98 -1.59 47.07
CA SER A 305 -9.82 -0.14 47.23
C SER A 305 -8.44 0.22 47.76
N TYR A 306 -7.96 -0.49 48.78
CA TYR A 306 -6.64 -0.26 49.36
C TYR A 306 -5.52 -0.47 48.33
N LEU A 307 -5.52 -1.62 47.65
CA LEU A 307 -4.54 -1.95 46.61
C LEU A 307 -4.54 -0.91 45.49
N PHE A 308 -5.71 -0.60 44.94
CA PHE A 308 -5.83 0.36 43.86
C PHE A 308 -5.35 1.77 44.26
N GLN A 309 -5.68 2.21 45.49
CA GLN A 309 -5.20 3.49 46.02
C GLN A 309 -3.67 3.50 46.17
N ARG A 310 -3.05 2.42 46.64
CA ARG A 310 -1.58 2.34 46.76
C ARG A 310 -0.87 2.27 45.41
N GLN A 311 -1.37 1.48 44.46
CA GLN A 311 -0.85 1.47 43.09
C GLN A 311 -0.95 2.85 42.45
N SER A 312 -2.11 3.51 42.61
CA SER A 312 -2.33 4.86 42.12
C SER A 312 -1.42 5.88 42.79
N ALA A 313 -1.18 5.78 44.11
CA ALA A 313 -0.26 6.67 44.82
C ALA A 313 1.16 6.65 44.21
N MET A 314 1.67 5.47 43.83
CA MET A 314 2.99 5.35 43.18
C MET A 314 2.99 5.99 41.78
N LEU A 315 1.88 5.84 41.05
CA LEU A 315 1.71 6.43 39.72
C LEU A 315 1.51 7.95 39.76
N LEU A 316 0.87 8.48 40.80
CA LEU A 316 0.76 9.91 41.07
C LEU A 316 2.16 10.50 41.33
N LEU A 317 2.97 9.85 42.18
CA LEU A 317 4.33 10.28 42.51
C LEU A 317 5.31 10.18 41.33
N THR A 318 5.00 9.36 40.32
CA THR A 318 5.76 9.23 39.07
C THR A 318 5.16 9.99 37.88
N PHE A 319 4.08 10.76 38.09
CA PHE A 319 3.39 11.56 37.08
C PHE A 319 2.89 10.73 35.86
N LYS A 320 2.29 9.56 36.10
CA LYS A 320 1.74 8.66 35.06
C LYS A 320 0.21 8.53 35.10
N PRO A 321 -0.58 9.61 34.88
CA PRO A 321 -2.04 9.59 35.01
C PRO A 321 -2.75 8.64 34.02
N TRP A 322 -2.23 8.50 32.79
CA TRP A 322 -2.82 7.60 31.79
C TRP A 322 -2.78 6.12 32.24
N GLU A 323 -1.77 5.73 33.02
CA GLU A 323 -1.63 4.38 33.53
C GLU A 323 -2.64 4.11 34.65
N ILE A 324 -2.90 5.11 35.52
CA ILE A 324 -3.96 5.07 36.52
C ILE A 324 -5.32 4.84 35.83
N ALA A 325 -5.61 5.63 34.80
CA ALA A 325 -6.85 5.52 34.03
C ALA A 325 -7.04 4.12 33.40
N SER A 326 -5.98 3.57 32.80
CA SER A 326 -6.02 2.22 32.22
C SER A 326 -6.20 1.11 33.28
N ARG A 327 -5.51 1.23 34.43
CA ARG A 327 -5.57 0.25 35.52
C ARG A 327 -6.91 0.28 36.26
N CYS A 328 -7.57 1.45 36.36
CA CYS A 328 -8.88 1.59 36.99
C CYS A 328 -9.92 0.64 36.39
N LEU A 329 -10.07 0.62 35.05
CA LEU A 329 -11.06 -0.26 34.41
C LEU A 329 -10.74 -1.74 34.61
N THR A 330 -9.47 -2.10 34.56
CA THR A 330 -9.04 -3.48 34.82
C THR A 330 -9.37 -3.89 36.24
N THR A 331 -9.09 -3.01 37.21
CA THR A 331 -9.40 -3.22 38.63
C THR A 331 -10.89 -3.34 38.88
N VAL A 332 -11.69 -2.46 38.26
CA VAL A 332 -13.15 -2.49 38.33
C VAL A 332 -13.68 -3.82 37.81
N HIS A 333 -13.34 -4.20 36.56
CA HIS A 333 -13.83 -5.44 35.98
C HIS A 333 -13.39 -6.68 36.76
N ASN A 334 -12.12 -6.78 37.15
CA ASN A 334 -11.61 -7.92 37.92
C ASN A 334 -12.32 -8.03 39.28
N THR A 335 -12.49 -6.92 39.99
CA THR A 335 -13.15 -6.93 41.31
C THR A 335 -14.62 -7.38 41.21
N LEU A 336 -15.34 -6.95 40.16
CA LEU A 336 -16.73 -7.40 39.95
C LEU A 336 -16.82 -8.91 39.65
N VAL A 337 -15.87 -9.46 38.90
CA VAL A 337 -15.79 -10.91 38.66
C VAL A 337 -15.39 -11.65 39.93
N GLU A 338 -14.47 -11.13 40.72
CA GLU A 338 -14.03 -11.78 41.95
C GLU A 338 -15.09 -11.78 43.06
N LEU A 339 -15.88 -10.71 43.16
CA LEU A 339 -17.06 -10.67 44.03
C LEU A 339 -18.02 -11.83 43.72
N SER A 340 -18.25 -12.11 42.43
CA SER A 340 -19.14 -13.20 42.01
C SER A 340 -18.50 -14.58 42.20
N LEU A 341 -17.20 -14.74 41.89
CA LEU A 341 -16.47 -16.01 42.09
C LEU A 341 -16.40 -16.42 43.56
N LEU A 342 -16.21 -15.47 44.48
CA LEU A 342 -16.16 -15.74 45.92
C LEU A 342 -17.55 -15.94 46.55
N GLY A 343 -18.63 -15.62 45.83
CA GLY A 343 -19.99 -15.62 46.38
C GLY A 343 -20.16 -14.62 47.52
N ALA A 344 -19.36 -13.55 47.56
CA ALA A 344 -19.42 -12.55 48.60
C ALA A 344 -20.73 -11.76 48.49
N GLN A 345 -21.61 -11.89 49.49
CA GLN A 345 -22.88 -11.16 49.48
C GLN A 345 -22.63 -9.66 49.67
N ALA A 346 -23.22 -8.83 48.84
CA ALA A 346 -23.17 -7.37 48.98
C ALA A 346 -24.58 -6.79 48.91
N VAL A 347 -24.78 -5.60 49.47
CA VAL A 347 -26.02 -4.84 49.23
C VAL A 347 -26.19 -4.69 47.71
N GLU A 348 -27.39 -4.94 47.20
CA GLU A 348 -27.65 -4.84 45.76
C GLU A 348 -27.32 -3.43 45.25
N GLY A 349 -26.49 -3.33 44.21
CA GLY A 349 -25.96 -2.06 43.71
C GLY A 349 -24.67 -1.56 44.38
N ALA A 350 -24.19 -2.15 45.49
CA ALA A 350 -22.94 -1.74 46.15
C ALA A 350 -21.73 -1.75 45.21
N ALA A 351 -21.60 -2.82 44.43
CA ALA A 351 -20.53 -2.99 43.46
C ALA A 351 -20.60 -1.96 42.31
N ALA A 352 -21.81 -1.60 41.88
CA ALA A 352 -22.03 -0.54 40.89
C ALA A 352 -21.69 0.85 41.45
N CYS A 353 -22.05 1.15 42.71
CA CYS A 353 -21.62 2.37 43.39
C CYS A 353 -20.09 2.46 43.48
N TRP A 354 -19.43 1.39 43.93
CA TRP A 354 -17.97 1.36 44.04
C TRP A 354 -17.29 1.55 42.68
N ALA A 355 -17.74 0.85 41.64
CA ALA A 355 -17.20 0.97 40.29
C ALA A 355 -17.39 2.38 39.70
N HIS A 356 -18.57 2.99 39.88
CA HIS A 356 -18.84 4.36 39.48
C HIS A 356 -17.89 5.35 40.18
N LEU A 357 -17.77 5.26 41.50
CA LEU A 357 -16.94 6.15 42.30
C LEU A 357 -15.45 6.01 41.94
N ALA A 358 -14.97 4.78 41.72
CA ALA A 358 -13.60 4.54 41.29
C ALA A 358 -13.29 5.18 39.93
N CYS A 359 -14.20 5.09 38.96
CA CYS A 359 -14.04 5.71 37.64
C CYS A 359 -14.04 7.24 37.73
N VAL A 360 -14.99 7.83 38.47
CA VAL A 360 -15.11 9.29 38.60
C VAL A 360 -13.94 9.90 39.39
N GLU A 361 -13.51 9.26 40.48
CA GLU A 361 -12.32 9.72 41.20
C GLU A 361 -11.05 9.62 40.33
N THR A 362 -10.92 8.56 39.52
CA THR A 362 -9.80 8.42 38.59
C THR A 362 -9.78 9.55 37.56
N LEU A 363 -10.93 9.91 37.01
CA LEU A 363 -11.06 11.06 36.10
C LEU A 363 -10.61 12.36 36.80
N ARG A 364 -11.09 12.63 38.02
CA ARG A 364 -10.68 13.80 38.80
C ARG A 364 -9.18 13.81 39.10
N ALA A 365 -8.58 12.66 39.44
CA ALA A 365 -7.14 12.55 39.69
C ALA A 365 -6.32 12.82 38.41
N CYS A 366 -6.77 12.32 37.27
CA CYS A 366 -6.15 12.57 35.97
C CYS A 366 -6.24 14.06 35.59
N GLU A 367 -7.39 14.70 35.80
CA GLU A 367 -7.58 16.14 35.57
C GLU A 367 -6.67 17.00 36.45
N ARG A 368 -6.55 16.67 37.76
CA ARG A 368 -5.64 17.36 38.69
C ARG A 368 -4.18 17.35 38.22
N LEU A 369 -3.72 16.24 37.62
CA LEU A 369 -2.34 16.10 37.12
C LEU A 369 -2.12 16.68 35.72
N SER A 370 -3.19 16.85 34.93
CA SER A 370 -3.10 17.23 33.51
C SER A 370 -3.02 18.74 33.26
N SER A 371 -2.74 19.54 34.30
CA SER A 371 -2.50 20.98 34.21
C SER A 371 -1.20 21.35 33.46
N THR A 372 -0.43 20.36 32.99
CA THR A 372 0.73 20.52 32.10
C THR A 372 0.43 19.89 30.72
N ASN A 373 0.47 20.72 29.66
CA ASN A 373 -0.15 20.47 28.33
C ASN A 373 0.20 19.15 27.61
N THR A 374 1.28 18.43 27.94
CA THR A 374 1.73 17.24 27.19
C THR A 374 1.15 15.91 27.72
N ALA A 375 0.71 15.84 28.99
CA ALA A 375 0.13 14.62 29.57
C ALA A 375 -1.38 14.46 29.27
N LEU A 376 -2.06 15.56 28.96
CA LEU A 376 -3.52 15.62 28.78
C LEU A 376 -3.98 14.84 27.52
N GLU A 377 -3.24 14.95 26.41
CA GLU A 377 -3.58 14.23 25.16
C GLU A 377 -3.49 12.70 25.33
N ALA A 378 -2.50 12.20 26.07
CA ALA A 378 -2.34 10.78 26.36
C ALA A 378 -3.44 10.24 27.29
N CYS A 379 -3.91 11.05 28.24
CA CYS A 379 -4.97 10.67 29.17
C CYS A 379 -6.37 10.70 28.52
N THR A 380 -6.60 11.60 27.56
CA THR A 380 -7.91 11.81 26.90
C THR A 380 -8.45 10.54 26.25
N ALA A 381 -7.58 9.68 25.69
CA ALA A 381 -7.97 8.39 25.12
C ALA A 381 -8.58 7.43 26.16
N MET A 382 -8.15 7.49 27.41
CA MET A 382 -8.61 6.63 28.51
C MET A 382 -9.79 7.24 29.29
N HIS A 383 -10.05 8.55 29.15
CA HIS A 383 -11.22 9.19 29.78
C HIS A 383 -12.55 8.64 29.24
N ALA A 384 -12.66 8.42 27.92
CA ALA A 384 -13.93 7.96 27.32
C ALA A 384 -14.41 6.60 27.86
N PRO A 385 -13.55 5.56 27.97
CA PRO A 385 -13.90 4.31 28.65
C PRO A 385 -14.32 4.45 30.12
N LEU A 386 -13.66 5.32 30.91
CA LEU A 386 -14.03 5.57 32.31
C LEU A 386 -15.41 6.25 32.43
N LEU A 387 -15.66 7.28 31.63
CA LEU A 387 -16.95 7.97 31.57
C LEU A 387 -18.08 7.02 31.14
N HIS A 388 -17.81 6.15 30.16
CA HIS A 388 -18.76 5.14 29.70
C HIS A 388 -19.12 4.16 30.82
N ASN A 389 -18.12 3.59 31.50
CA ASN A 389 -18.36 2.66 32.60
C ASN A 389 -19.12 3.34 33.76
N ALA A 390 -18.72 4.57 34.14
CA ALA A 390 -19.42 5.35 35.15
C ALA A 390 -20.89 5.62 34.78
N LYS A 391 -21.17 5.94 33.52
CA LYS A 391 -22.52 6.13 32.98
C LYS A 391 -23.33 4.83 33.03
N ASP A 392 -22.76 3.69 32.63
CA ASP A 392 -23.45 2.40 32.64
C ASP A 392 -23.74 1.93 34.07
N LYS A 393 -22.81 2.14 35.01
CA LYS A 393 -23.04 1.85 36.43
C LYS A 393 -24.07 2.77 37.06
N LEU A 394 -24.12 4.03 36.65
CA LEU A 394 -25.21 4.92 37.04
C LEU A 394 -26.56 4.45 36.47
N HIS A 395 -26.61 4.00 35.22
CA HIS A 395 -27.83 3.43 34.64
C HIS A 395 -28.35 2.21 35.40
N GLU A 396 -27.44 1.28 35.75
CA GLU A 396 -27.74 0.09 36.57
C GLU A 396 -28.35 0.49 37.91
N LEU A 397 -27.76 1.45 38.62
CA LEU A 397 -28.29 1.99 39.87
C LEU A 397 -29.63 2.69 39.69
N GLY A 398 -29.81 3.44 38.62
CA GLY A 398 -31.08 4.08 38.29
C GLY A 398 -32.20 3.08 38.09
N LYS A 399 -31.91 1.94 37.45
CA LYS A 399 -32.88 0.84 37.30
C LYS A 399 -33.27 0.25 38.66
N LEU A 400 -32.28 -0.07 39.49
CA LEU A 400 -32.49 -0.66 40.82
C LEU A 400 -33.32 0.24 41.73
N CYS A 401 -33.00 1.54 41.74
CA CYS A 401 -33.67 2.53 42.59
C CYS A 401 -34.98 3.09 42.00
N GLY A 402 -35.43 2.62 40.83
CA GLY A 402 -36.67 3.09 40.20
C GLY A 402 -36.59 4.53 39.66
N LEU A 403 -35.41 4.99 39.27
CA LEU A 403 -35.12 6.36 38.85
C LEU A 403 -35.10 6.57 37.32
N LEU A 404 -35.21 5.50 36.52
CA LEU A 404 -35.25 5.60 35.06
C LEU A 404 -36.52 6.32 34.56
N PRO A 405 -36.47 6.99 33.39
CA PRO A 405 -37.65 7.56 32.76
C PRO A 405 -38.76 6.52 32.53
N GLY A 406 -40.01 6.93 32.69
CA GLY A 406 -41.17 6.04 32.52
C GLY A 406 -41.41 5.04 33.66
N SER A 407 -40.53 4.98 34.68
CA SER A 407 -40.80 4.20 35.89
C SER A 407 -41.89 4.84 36.76
N SER A 408 -42.65 4.00 37.47
CA SER A 408 -43.51 4.46 38.57
C SER A 408 -42.68 5.14 39.67
N ASP A 409 -43.32 5.82 40.61
CA ASP A 409 -42.60 6.38 41.75
C ASP A 409 -41.88 5.29 42.56
N PRO A 410 -40.70 5.59 43.14
CA PRO A 410 -39.90 4.59 43.83
C PRO A 410 -40.69 3.91 44.94
N SER A 411 -40.63 2.58 45.00
CA SER A 411 -41.28 1.81 46.06
C SER A 411 -40.59 2.04 47.42
N SER A 412 -41.27 1.67 48.52
CA SER A 412 -40.67 1.72 49.86
C SER A 412 -39.38 0.89 49.96
N GLU A 413 -39.33 -0.27 49.27
CA GLU A 413 -38.14 -1.12 49.21
C GLU A 413 -36.98 -0.43 48.47
N GLN A 414 -37.28 0.27 47.37
CA GLN A 414 -36.28 1.02 46.60
C GLN A 414 -35.74 2.23 47.38
N LEU A 415 -36.60 2.93 48.13
CA LEU A 415 -36.17 4.01 49.02
C LEU A 415 -35.26 3.50 50.14
N HIS A 416 -35.61 2.36 50.74
CA HIS A 416 -34.75 1.71 51.74
C HIS A 416 -33.40 1.28 51.13
N LEU A 417 -33.39 0.78 49.89
CA LEU A 417 -32.17 0.47 49.15
C LEU A 417 -31.28 1.70 48.96
N VAL A 418 -31.85 2.84 48.56
CA VAL A 418 -31.10 4.12 48.44
C VAL A 418 -30.45 4.52 49.77
N VAL A 419 -31.14 4.33 50.89
CA VAL A 419 -30.59 4.60 52.23
C VAL A 419 -29.43 3.66 52.55
N MET A 420 -29.58 2.35 52.27
CA MET A 420 -28.50 1.36 52.49
C MET A 420 -27.27 1.66 51.63
N LEU A 421 -27.45 2.00 50.36
CA LEU A 421 -26.37 2.38 49.45
C LEU A 421 -25.67 3.66 49.92
N SER A 422 -26.44 4.67 50.34
CA SER A 422 -25.91 5.93 50.85
C SER A 422 -25.09 5.76 52.12
N ALA A 423 -25.55 4.91 53.04
CA ALA A 423 -24.80 4.56 54.25
C ALA A 423 -23.53 3.75 53.92
N GLY A 424 -23.64 2.79 52.99
CA GLY A 424 -22.53 1.91 52.60
C GLY A 424 -21.33 2.65 52.02
N MET A 425 -21.57 3.66 51.17
CA MET A 425 -20.52 4.49 50.54
C MET A 425 -19.71 5.35 51.54
N GLY A 426 -20.21 5.52 52.77
CA GLY A 426 -19.64 6.40 53.79
C GLY A 426 -19.82 7.89 53.49
N ASP A 427 -19.28 8.74 54.35
CA ASP A 427 -19.38 10.20 54.23
C ASP A 427 -18.12 10.84 53.63
N SER A 428 -18.29 12.01 53.03
CA SER A 428 -17.23 12.86 52.51
C SER A 428 -16.54 13.65 53.64
N GLU A 429 -15.26 14.01 53.48
CA GLU A 429 -14.64 14.97 54.41
C GLU A 429 -15.29 16.34 54.26
N PRO A 430 -15.41 17.13 55.34
CA PRO A 430 -15.91 18.49 55.27
C PRO A 430 -14.92 19.38 54.50
N ASN A 431 -15.05 19.43 53.18
CA ASN A 431 -14.29 20.31 52.30
C ASN A 431 -15.26 21.06 51.38
N ASN A 432 -14.96 22.31 51.02
CA ASN A 432 -15.87 23.23 50.30
C ASN A 432 -16.23 22.81 48.85
N GLN A 433 -15.78 21.64 48.37
CA GLN A 433 -16.07 21.13 47.02
C GLN A 433 -16.86 19.82 47.09
N GLN A 434 -17.92 19.71 46.28
CA GLN A 434 -18.78 18.52 46.22
C GLN A 434 -17.98 17.28 45.78
N SER A 435 -17.92 16.26 46.64
CA SER A 435 -17.18 15.02 46.35
C SER A 435 -17.93 14.14 45.33
N PRO A 436 -17.26 13.15 44.69
CA PRO A 436 -17.95 12.19 43.81
C PRO A 436 -19.06 11.44 44.56
N THR A 437 -18.82 11.14 45.84
CA THR A 437 -19.77 10.48 46.73
C THR A 437 -21.02 11.31 46.95
N ASP A 438 -20.87 12.61 47.24
CA ASP A 438 -22.02 13.50 47.46
C ASP A 438 -22.86 13.63 46.19
N ARG A 439 -22.18 13.74 45.04
CA ARG A 439 -22.85 13.82 43.73
C ARG A 439 -23.63 12.56 43.39
N LEU A 440 -23.08 11.38 43.67
CA LEU A 440 -23.79 10.10 43.48
C LEU A 440 -24.97 9.96 44.46
N LYS A 441 -24.78 10.30 45.74
CA LYS A 441 -25.87 10.31 46.74
C LYS A 441 -27.02 11.21 46.27
N GLU A 442 -26.72 12.43 45.84
CA GLU A 442 -27.72 13.37 45.30
C GLU A 442 -28.47 12.80 44.09
N ALA A 443 -27.74 12.17 43.16
CA ALA A 443 -28.34 11.54 41.99
C ALA A 443 -29.28 10.39 42.37
N LEU A 444 -29.00 9.62 43.42
CA LEU A 444 -29.86 8.52 43.87
C LEU A 444 -31.11 9.00 44.64
N CYS A 445 -31.13 10.25 45.12
CA CYS A 445 -32.24 10.78 45.91
C CYS A 445 -33.43 11.26 45.07
N SER A 446 -33.26 11.60 43.80
CA SER A 446 -34.36 12.11 42.96
C SER A 446 -34.24 11.73 41.49
N LYS A 447 -35.38 11.51 40.83
CA LYS A 447 -35.44 11.24 39.38
C LYS A 447 -34.78 12.36 38.54
N ASN A 448 -34.93 13.62 38.98
CA ASN A 448 -34.39 14.78 38.26
C ASN A 448 -32.86 14.86 38.37
N SER A 449 -32.32 14.74 39.59
CA SER A 449 -30.87 14.73 39.84
C SER A 449 -30.20 13.54 39.13
N PHE A 450 -30.84 12.37 39.16
CA PHE A 450 -30.43 11.19 38.39
C PHE A 450 -30.34 11.49 36.89
N GLN A 451 -31.42 12.00 36.31
CA GLN A 451 -31.52 12.29 34.88
C GLN A 451 -30.43 13.28 34.45
N GLN A 452 -30.24 14.37 35.18
CA GLN A 452 -29.22 15.37 34.87
C GLN A 452 -27.81 14.75 34.88
N TYR A 453 -27.49 13.98 35.92
CA TYR A 453 -26.16 13.39 36.04
C TYR A 453 -25.89 12.30 34.99
N TYR A 454 -26.90 11.48 34.69
CA TYR A 454 -26.83 10.46 33.64
C TYR A 454 -26.59 11.07 32.25
N LEU A 455 -27.36 12.10 31.90
CA LEU A 455 -27.21 12.78 30.61
C LEU A 455 -25.85 13.46 30.49
N GLU A 456 -25.36 14.12 31.54
CA GLU A 456 -24.02 14.73 31.55
C GLU A 456 -22.92 13.70 31.29
N LEU A 457 -22.91 12.57 32.01
CA LEU A 457 -21.91 11.52 31.79
C LEU A 457 -22.01 10.90 30.39
N ALA A 458 -23.22 10.70 29.88
CA ALA A 458 -23.44 10.16 28.55
C ALA A 458 -22.96 11.12 27.45
N GLU A 459 -23.23 12.42 27.58
CA GLU A 459 -22.78 13.46 26.66
C GLU A 459 -21.25 13.61 26.68
N LEU A 460 -20.63 13.63 27.87
CA LEU A 460 -19.17 13.66 28.02
C LEU A 460 -18.52 12.40 27.43
N ALA A 461 -19.06 11.21 27.72
CA ALA A 461 -18.55 9.95 27.17
C ALA A 461 -18.64 9.94 25.64
N MET A 462 -19.82 10.24 25.09
CA MET A 462 -20.06 10.29 23.65
C MET A 462 -19.19 11.35 22.96
N GLY A 463 -19.10 12.56 23.54
CA GLY A 463 -18.28 13.65 23.03
C GLY A 463 -16.80 13.30 23.00
N THR A 464 -16.30 12.69 24.07
CA THR A 464 -14.91 12.23 24.15
C THR A 464 -14.63 11.11 23.15
N TYR A 465 -15.53 10.13 22.97
CA TYR A 465 -15.39 9.11 21.93
C TYR A 465 -15.39 9.69 20.51
N LYS A 466 -16.20 10.72 20.24
CA LYS A 466 -16.19 11.45 18.96
C LYS A 466 -14.86 12.17 18.76
N HIS A 467 -14.36 12.85 19.79
CA HIS A 467 -13.09 13.58 19.75
C HIS A 467 -11.90 12.66 19.45
N ILE A 468 -11.83 11.48 20.06
CA ILE A 468 -10.76 10.50 19.82
C ILE A 468 -10.99 9.62 18.57
N GLY A 469 -12.00 9.92 17.75
CA GLY A 469 -12.29 9.21 16.50
C GLY A 469 -12.95 7.82 16.65
N ARG A 470 -13.36 7.42 17.85
CA ARG A 470 -13.99 6.10 18.12
C ARG A 470 -15.51 6.15 17.97
N LEU A 471 -15.99 6.40 16.75
CA LEU A 471 -17.42 6.66 16.51
C LEU A 471 -18.37 5.51 16.86
N ARG A 472 -17.95 4.24 16.76
CA ARG A 472 -18.82 3.10 17.12
C ARG A 472 -19.29 3.16 18.56
N PHE A 473 -18.39 3.45 19.50
CA PHE A 473 -18.74 3.61 20.91
C PHE A 473 -19.64 4.84 21.13
N ALA A 474 -19.38 5.94 20.41
CA ALA A 474 -20.27 7.10 20.45
C ALA A 474 -21.68 6.79 19.91
N ARG A 475 -21.81 5.94 18.87
CA ARG A 475 -23.11 5.48 18.35
C ARG A 475 -23.83 4.54 19.31
N HIS A 476 -23.09 3.68 20.00
CA HIS A 476 -23.64 2.82 21.05
C HIS A 476 -24.28 3.66 22.17
N ILE A 477 -23.54 4.62 22.72
CA ILE A 477 -24.06 5.55 23.73
C ILE A 477 -25.24 6.36 23.16
N GLY A 478 -25.16 6.77 21.90
CA GLY A 478 -26.28 7.43 21.22
C GLY A 478 -27.55 6.58 21.19
N ARG A 479 -27.44 5.27 21.01
CA ARG A 479 -28.60 4.35 21.06
C ARG A 479 -29.17 4.25 22.47
N ASP A 480 -28.32 4.18 23.49
CA ASP A 480 -28.78 4.19 24.89
C ASP A 480 -29.51 5.51 25.21
N LEU A 481 -28.99 6.64 24.73
CA LEU A 481 -29.64 7.94 24.83
C LEU A 481 -30.97 7.98 24.05
N ALA A 482 -31.05 7.33 22.90
CA ALA A 482 -32.30 7.25 22.14
C ALA A 482 -33.39 6.49 22.90
N ALA A 483 -33.05 5.36 23.51
CA ALA A 483 -33.97 4.63 24.38
C ALA A 483 -34.42 5.51 25.56
N PHE A 484 -33.48 6.17 26.23
CA PHE A 484 -33.74 7.06 27.35
C PHE A 484 -34.66 8.24 26.98
N TYR A 485 -34.38 8.95 25.87
CA TYR A 485 -35.24 10.04 25.38
C TYR A 485 -36.60 9.55 24.88
N SER A 486 -36.66 8.35 24.33
CA SER A 486 -37.93 7.74 23.93
C SER A 486 -38.84 7.49 25.13
N GLU A 487 -38.29 7.04 26.27
CA GLU A 487 -39.03 6.84 27.52
C GLU A 487 -39.44 8.17 28.19
N LEU A 488 -38.65 9.24 28.00
CA LEU A 488 -39.03 10.61 28.39
C LEU A 488 -40.15 11.21 27.53
N GLY A 489 -40.58 10.53 26.45
CA GLY A 489 -41.53 11.07 25.47
C GLY A 489 -40.90 12.04 24.45
N GLU A 490 -39.60 12.32 24.55
CA GLU A 490 -38.85 13.18 23.63
C GLU A 490 -38.39 12.43 22.36
N SER A 491 -39.36 11.82 21.66
CA SER A 491 -39.10 10.97 20.47
C SER A 491 -38.31 11.69 19.37
N GLY A 492 -38.41 13.02 19.28
CA GLY A 492 -37.63 13.83 18.33
C GLY A 492 -36.13 13.75 18.56
N LYS A 493 -35.66 13.77 19.81
CA LYS A 493 -34.23 13.62 20.14
C LYS A 493 -33.76 12.19 19.88
N ALA A 494 -34.59 11.20 20.23
CA ALA A 494 -34.28 9.79 19.98
C ALA A 494 -34.04 9.49 18.50
N VAL A 495 -34.86 10.06 17.60
CA VAL A 495 -34.74 9.88 16.15
C VAL A 495 -33.41 10.39 15.61
N VAL A 496 -32.86 11.48 16.16
CA VAL A 496 -31.55 12.01 15.74
C VAL A 496 -30.46 10.96 15.98
N PHE A 497 -30.41 10.39 17.18
CA PHE A 497 -29.42 9.38 17.54
C PHE A 497 -29.60 8.07 16.75
N LEU A 498 -30.84 7.60 16.58
CA LEU A 498 -31.13 6.38 15.85
C LEU A 498 -30.84 6.50 14.35
N THR A 499 -31.12 7.65 13.74
CA THR A 499 -30.81 7.90 12.31
C THR A 499 -29.29 7.86 12.08
N ASP A 500 -28.55 8.45 13.02
CA ASP A 500 -27.09 8.47 12.99
C ASP A 500 -26.46 7.08 13.20
N ALA A 501 -27.07 6.26 14.06
CA ALA A 501 -26.69 4.86 14.26
C ALA A 501 -27.00 4.01 13.04
N LEU A 502 -28.23 4.11 12.50
CA LEU A 502 -28.68 3.40 11.30
C LEU A 502 -27.74 3.63 10.12
N ARG A 503 -27.42 4.90 9.83
CA ARG A 503 -26.46 5.25 8.76
C ARG A 503 -25.12 4.55 8.95
N SER A 504 -24.61 4.54 10.18
CA SER A 504 -23.32 3.92 10.50
C SER A 504 -23.34 2.40 10.32
N TYR A 505 -24.48 1.76 10.62
CA TYR A 505 -24.68 0.32 10.44
C TYR A 505 -24.82 -0.05 8.95
N GLU A 506 -25.59 0.72 8.19
CA GLU A 506 -25.76 0.53 6.74
C GLU A 506 -24.43 0.69 5.98
N GLU A 507 -23.67 1.76 6.25
CA GLU A 507 -22.36 2.00 5.62
C GLU A 507 -21.33 0.92 5.94
N GLN A 508 -21.42 0.28 7.11
CA GLN A 508 -20.47 -0.74 7.56
C GLN A 508 -20.96 -2.18 7.28
N GLY A 509 -22.17 -2.35 6.73
CA GLY A 509 -22.74 -3.65 6.42
C GLY A 509 -23.28 -4.43 7.62
N TRP A 510 -23.55 -3.79 8.76
CA TRP A 510 -24.19 -4.42 9.92
C TRP A 510 -25.71 -4.53 9.72
N ARG A 511 -26.14 -5.47 8.88
CA ARG A 511 -27.53 -5.53 8.39
C ARG A 511 -28.55 -5.81 9.49
N ASP A 512 -28.26 -6.71 10.43
CA ASP A 512 -29.18 -7.00 11.55
C ASP A 512 -29.38 -5.78 12.46
N LEU A 513 -28.29 -5.07 12.79
CA LEU A 513 -28.38 -3.85 13.61
C LEU A 513 -29.14 -2.74 12.88
N ALA A 514 -28.93 -2.60 11.57
CA ALA A 514 -29.70 -1.67 10.75
C ALA A 514 -31.20 -2.03 10.74
N ALA A 515 -31.56 -3.32 10.61
CA ALA A 515 -32.93 -3.78 10.66
C ALA A 515 -33.61 -3.44 12.00
N HIS A 516 -32.95 -3.71 13.13
CA HIS A 516 -33.47 -3.36 14.46
C HIS A 516 -33.60 -1.85 14.64
N SER A 517 -32.62 -1.05 14.19
CA SER A 517 -32.71 0.42 14.25
C SER A 517 -33.85 0.98 13.41
N ARG A 518 -34.20 0.36 12.27
CA ARG A 518 -35.39 0.74 11.47
C ARG A 518 -36.70 0.50 12.24
N LEU A 519 -36.82 -0.62 12.96
CA LEU A 519 -37.97 -0.92 13.81
C LEU A 519 -38.12 0.10 14.95
N GLU A 520 -37.01 0.50 15.58
CA GLU A 520 -37.03 1.54 16.62
C GLU A 520 -37.44 2.91 16.03
N LEU A 521 -36.93 3.25 14.84
CA LEU A 521 -37.26 4.49 14.13
C LEU A 521 -38.72 4.56 13.69
N VAL A 522 -39.31 3.47 13.20
CA VAL A 522 -40.71 3.49 12.75
C VAL A 522 -41.67 3.64 13.94
N ALA A 523 -41.34 3.02 15.08
CA ALA A 523 -42.08 3.21 16.32
C ALA A 523 -42.00 4.67 16.80
N ALA A 524 -40.83 5.31 16.71
CA ALA A 524 -40.67 6.72 17.03
C ALA A 524 -41.44 7.62 16.05
N ALA A 525 -41.42 7.33 14.74
CA ALA A 525 -42.17 8.07 13.73
C ALA A 525 -43.69 8.02 13.97
N LEU A 526 -44.20 6.85 14.37
CA LEU A 526 -45.61 6.68 14.73
C LEU A 526 -46.00 7.52 15.95
N ARG A 527 -45.17 7.53 17.01
CA ARG A 527 -45.41 8.36 18.21
C ARG A 527 -45.40 9.85 17.91
N MET A 528 -44.54 10.29 16.99
CA MET A 528 -44.47 11.69 16.53
C MET A 528 -45.58 12.09 15.55
N ARG A 529 -46.39 11.14 15.07
CA ARG A 529 -47.38 11.34 13.99
C ARG A 529 -46.76 11.88 12.69
N ASP A 530 -45.52 11.49 12.39
CA ASP A 530 -44.80 11.86 11.18
C ASP A 530 -45.12 10.89 10.05
N GLY A 531 -46.20 11.17 9.29
CA GLY A 531 -46.71 10.28 8.24
C GLY A 531 -45.72 10.02 7.09
N ASP A 532 -44.89 11.00 6.75
CA ASP A 532 -43.90 10.88 5.67
C ASP A 532 -42.79 9.91 6.08
N ARG A 533 -42.23 10.10 7.28
CA ARG A 533 -41.18 9.23 7.80
C ARG A 533 -41.73 7.83 8.09
N TYR A 534 -42.96 7.72 8.61
CA TYR A 534 -43.61 6.43 8.84
C TYR A 534 -43.74 5.65 7.54
N THR A 535 -44.27 6.26 6.48
CA THR A 535 -44.43 5.61 5.17
C THR A 535 -43.09 5.14 4.60
N LYS A 536 -42.07 6.01 4.61
CA LYS A 536 -40.72 5.65 4.12
C LYS A 536 -40.11 4.49 4.89
N LEU A 537 -40.20 4.51 6.22
CA LEU A 537 -39.64 3.45 7.06
C LEU A 537 -40.39 2.14 6.89
N SER A 538 -41.72 2.18 6.80
CA SER A 538 -42.55 0.99 6.54
C SER A 538 -42.16 0.33 5.21
N ALA A 539 -41.93 1.12 4.14
CA ALA A 539 -41.43 0.62 2.86
C ALA A 539 -40.06 -0.07 2.99
N ARG A 540 -39.12 0.56 3.71
CA ARG A 540 -37.77 0.01 3.96
C ARG A 540 -37.80 -1.26 4.79
N ILE A 541 -38.65 -1.32 5.82
CA ILE A 541 -38.80 -2.48 6.69
C ILE A 541 -39.40 -3.66 5.93
N ALA A 542 -40.44 -3.43 5.12
CA ALA A 542 -41.02 -4.45 4.25
C ALA A 542 -39.96 -5.06 3.30
N SER A 543 -39.01 -4.22 2.87
CA SER A 543 -37.92 -4.59 1.98
C SER A 543 -36.67 -5.16 2.67
N THR A 544 -36.63 -5.23 4.01
CA THR A 544 -35.45 -5.68 4.76
C THR A 544 -35.42 -7.21 4.86
N ALA A 545 -34.45 -7.84 4.18
CA ALA A 545 -34.37 -9.30 4.08
C ALA A 545 -34.05 -10.01 5.41
N GLU A 546 -33.38 -9.33 6.34
CA GLU A 546 -32.98 -9.83 7.65
C GLU A 546 -34.16 -10.01 8.62
N LEU A 547 -35.33 -9.42 8.31
CA LEU A 547 -36.52 -9.53 9.14
C LEU A 547 -37.41 -10.70 8.70
N GLU A 548 -38.12 -11.29 9.66
CA GLU A 548 -39.09 -12.34 9.38
C GLU A 548 -40.18 -11.88 8.40
N ILE A 549 -40.63 -12.80 7.54
CA ILE A 549 -41.61 -12.50 6.49
C ILE A 549 -42.93 -11.96 7.05
N LEU A 550 -43.32 -12.37 8.26
CA LEU A 550 -44.51 -11.85 8.95
C LEU A 550 -44.38 -10.36 9.28
N VAL A 551 -43.22 -9.94 9.80
CA VAL A 551 -42.93 -8.54 10.10
C VAL A 551 -42.90 -7.72 8.81
N ARG A 552 -42.26 -8.24 7.75
CA ARG A 552 -42.20 -7.58 6.44
C ARG A 552 -43.59 -7.39 5.83
N ASN A 553 -44.45 -8.42 5.90
CA ASN A 553 -45.83 -8.35 5.42
C ASN A 553 -46.66 -7.34 6.23
N PHE A 554 -46.50 -7.31 7.56
CA PHE A 554 -47.19 -6.34 8.40
C PHE A 554 -46.85 -4.89 8.00
N TYR A 555 -45.56 -4.58 7.85
CA TYR A 555 -45.14 -3.23 7.47
C TYR A 555 -45.43 -2.89 6.00
N PHE A 556 -45.57 -3.89 5.13
CA PHE A 556 -46.09 -3.67 3.78
C PHE A 556 -47.54 -3.19 3.80
N GLU A 557 -48.41 -3.83 4.60
CA GLU A 557 -49.81 -3.39 4.76
C GLU A 557 -49.90 -2.00 5.40
N GLU A 558 -49.06 -1.73 6.41
CA GLU A 558 -48.99 -0.41 7.04
C GLU A 558 -48.48 0.68 6.08
N MET A 559 -47.53 0.37 5.20
CA MET A 559 -47.13 1.26 4.11
C MET A 559 -48.31 1.58 3.20
N MET A 560 -49.03 0.56 2.71
CA MET A 560 -50.18 0.73 1.81
C MET A 560 -51.32 1.51 2.47
N LYS A 561 -51.57 1.25 3.75
CA LYS A 561 -52.53 2.00 4.56
C LYS A 561 -52.11 3.46 4.70
N SER A 562 -50.84 3.73 5.01
CA SER A 562 -50.32 5.09 5.16
C SER A 562 -50.37 5.88 3.85
N LEU A 563 -50.14 5.23 2.71
CA LEU A 563 -50.28 5.85 1.38
C LEU A 563 -51.72 6.31 1.11
N ARG A 564 -52.71 5.51 1.50
CA ARG A 564 -54.14 5.83 1.35
C ARG A 564 -54.64 6.86 2.37
N ASP A 565 -54.23 6.73 3.63
CA ASP A 565 -54.82 7.50 4.73
C ASP A 565 -54.06 8.82 4.99
N ASN A 566 -52.73 8.80 4.94
CA ASN A 566 -51.89 9.95 5.32
C ASN A 566 -51.42 10.78 4.12
N LEU A 567 -51.30 10.18 2.93
CA LEU A 567 -50.68 10.79 1.76
C LEU A 567 -51.65 11.04 0.59
N ALA A 568 -52.90 10.60 0.67
CA ALA A 568 -53.91 10.80 -0.38
C ALA A 568 -54.11 12.28 -0.75
N ASP A 569 -54.19 13.15 0.25
CA ASP A 569 -54.47 14.59 0.08
C ASP A 569 -53.22 15.43 -0.31
N LYS A 570 -52.01 14.84 -0.27
CA LYS A 570 -50.78 15.56 -0.65
C LYS A 570 -50.65 15.70 -2.16
N LYS A 571 -50.32 16.92 -2.63
CA LYS A 571 -50.07 17.20 -4.04
C LYS A 571 -48.72 16.71 -4.55
N GLU A 572 -47.71 16.67 -3.67
CA GLU A 572 -46.34 16.26 -4.00
C GLU A 572 -46.07 14.83 -3.56
N THR A 573 -45.21 14.14 -4.32
CA THR A 573 -44.72 12.80 -3.98
C THR A 573 -43.73 12.86 -2.82
N VAL A 574 -43.78 11.84 -1.97
CA VAL A 574 -42.82 11.64 -0.89
C VAL A 574 -41.58 10.98 -1.45
N LEU A 575 -40.45 11.69 -1.44
CA LEU A 575 -39.18 11.18 -2.01
C LEU A 575 -38.46 10.21 -1.07
N THR A 576 -37.99 9.10 -1.60
CA THR A 576 -37.15 8.12 -0.88
C THR A 576 -36.04 7.58 -1.77
N GLU A 577 -34.98 7.06 -1.17
CA GLU A 577 -33.91 6.37 -1.91
C GLU A 577 -34.39 5.00 -2.41
N LEU A 578 -34.09 4.70 -3.67
CA LEU A 578 -34.50 3.47 -4.34
C LEU A 578 -33.75 2.25 -3.81
N ASN A 579 -32.45 2.40 -3.55
CA ASN A 579 -31.52 1.30 -3.20
C ASN A 579 -31.89 0.54 -1.91
N ASP A 580 -32.72 1.14 -1.06
CA ASP A 580 -33.15 0.50 0.19
C ASP A 580 -34.28 -0.54 -0.03
N CYS A 581 -35.03 -0.40 -1.12
CA CYS A 581 -36.22 -1.22 -1.40
C CYS A 581 -36.10 -2.01 -2.71
N PHE A 582 -35.30 -1.49 -3.63
CA PHE A 582 -35.10 -2.02 -4.97
C PHE A 582 -33.62 -2.00 -5.31
N GLN A 583 -33.13 -3.02 -6.01
CA GLN A 583 -31.78 -3.05 -6.54
C GLN A 583 -31.80 -3.01 -8.07
N ILE A 584 -31.09 -2.06 -8.66
CA ILE A 584 -30.91 -2.02 -10.12
C ILE A 584 -29.87 -3.06 -10.51
N VAL A 585 -30.30 -4.09 -11.25
CA VAL A 585 -29.46 -5.21 -11.68
C VAL A 585 -28.79 -4.93 -13.01
N SER A 586 -29.49 -4.28 -13.95
CA SER A 586 -28.90 -3.86 -15.22
C SER A 586 -29.73 -2.80 -15.89
N ALA A 587 -29.12 -2.03 -16.80
CA ALA A 587 -29.82 -1.16 -17.74
C ALA A 587 -29.17 -1.32 -19.12
N THR A 588 -29.98 -1.47 -20.16
CA THR A 588 -29.55 -1.72 -21.54
C THR A 588 -30.42 -0.94 -22.52
N LEU A 589 -29.79 -0.12 -23.35
CA LEU A 589 -30.44 0.49 -24.51
C LEU A 589 -30.68 -0.60 -25.55
N LEU A 590 -31.92 -0.74 -26.00
CA LEU A 590 -32.26 -1.71 -27.03
C LEU A 590 -31.79 -1.17 -28.40
N PRO A 591 -31.09 -1.99 -29.20
CA PRO A 591 -30.63 -1.57 -30.53
C PRO A 591 -31.84 -1.22 -31.40
N SER A 592 -31.72 -0.15 -32.17
CA SER A 592 -32.70 0.16 -33.23
C SER A 592 -32.65 -0.95 -34.30
N GLU A 593 -33.75 -1.18 -35.02
CA GLU A 593 -33.79 -2.14 -36.15
C GLU A 593 -32.70 -1.91 -37.21
N ARG A 594 -32.08 -0.73 -37.21
CA ARG A 594 -31.06 -0.29 -38.18
C ARG A 594 -29.71 0.07 -37.55
N ASP A 595 -29.44 -0.34 -36.31
CA ASP A 595 -28.20 -0.08 -35.54
C ASP A 595 -27.84 1.40 -35.30
N VAL A 596 -28.69 2.35 -35.73
CA VAL A 596 -28.51 3.80 -35.58
C VAL A 596 -29.81 4.44 -35.11
N TYR A 597 -29.75 5.30 -34.09
CA TYR A 597 -30.92 6.08 -33.67
C TYR A 597 -31.07 7.32 -34.57
N ILE A 598 -32.28 7.53 -35.09
CA ILE A 598 -32.61 8.63 -36.01
C ILE A 598 -33.66 9.51 -35.34
N THR A 599 -33.73 10.78 -35.72
CA THR A 599 -34.79 11.69 -35.29
C THR A 599 -36.17 11.11 -35.60
N ASP A 600 -37.12 11.31 -34.68
CA ASP A 600 -38.51 10.85 -34.74
C ASP A 600 -38.73 9.33 -34.62
N ASN A 601 -37.66 8.54 -34.40
CA ASN A 601 -37.78 7.13 -34.04
C ASN A 601 -37.88 6.92 -32.52
N LYS A 602 -38.56 5.83 -32.12
CA LYS A 602 -38.63 5.37 -30.74
C LYS A 602 -37.29 4.77 -30.30
N ILE A 603 -36.81 5.19 -29.12
CA ILE A 603 -35.68 4.63 -28.41
C ILE A 603 -36.23 3.93 -27.17
N GLN A 604 -35.84 2.68 -26.95
CA GLN A 604 -36.25 1.90 -25.80
C GLN A 604 -35.05 1.60 -24.90
N CYS A 605 -35.23 1.80 -23.60
CA CYS A 605 -34.27 1.37 -22.57
C CYS A 605 -34.94 0.30 -21.72
N ARG A 606 -34.28 -0.85 -21.61
CA ARG A 606 -34.68 -1.95 -20.77
C ARG A 606 -33.82 -1.97 -19.51
N PHE A 607 -34.42 -1.92 -18.34
CA PHE A 607 -33.70 -2.07 -17.09
C PHE A 607 -34.35 -3.11 -16.19
N VAL A 608 -33.51 -3.88 -15.50
CA VAL A 608 -33.91 -4.95 -14.61
C VAL A 608 -33.78 -4.46 -13.18
N VAL A 609 -34.87 -4.52 -12.43
CA VAL A 609 -34.93 -4.16 -11.02
C VAL A 609 -35.33 -5.37 -10.19
N GLU A 610 -34.53 -5.67 -9.17
CA GLU A 610 -34.92 -6.61 -8.13
C GLU A 610 -35.71 -5.88 -7.04
N SER A 611 -36.95 -6.31 -6.81
CA SER A 611 -37.82 -5.82 -5.75
C SER A 611 -37.67 -6.71 -4.52
N TYR A 612 -37.33 -6.10 -3.38
CA TYR A 612 -37.29 -6.80 -2.09
C TYR A 612 -38.64 -6.77 -1.34
N MET A 613 -39.67 -6.24 -1.98
CA MET A 613 -41.01 -6.19 -1.39
C MET A 613 -41.64 -7.59 -1.33
N PRO A 614 -42.44 -7.90 -0.28
CA PRO A 614 -43.01 -9.24 -0.10
C PRO A 614 -44.24 -9.50 -0.98
N LYS A 615 -44.82 -8.47 -1.60
CA LYS A 615 -46.03 -8.54 -2.46
C LYS A 615 -45.91 -7.62 -3.67
N ASP A 616 -46.83 -7.78 -4.61
CA ASP A 616 -46.92 -6.99 -5.84
C ASP A 616 -47.22 -5.50 -5.54
N LEU A 617 -46.62 -4.61 -6.32
CA LEU A 617 -46.76 -3.16 -6.21
C LEU A 617 -47.20 -2.55 -7.53
N ASN A 618 -48.12 -1.59 -7.48
CA ASN A 618 -48.44 -0.77 -8.65
C ASN A 618 -47.49 0.43 -8.74
N CYS A 619 -46.60 0.40 -9.73
CA CYS A 619 -45.75 1.52 -10.10
C CYS A 619 -46.46 2.35 -11.16
N THR A 620 -47.11 3.45 -10.74
CA THR A 620 -47.87 4.34 -11.61
C THR A 620 -47.02 4.95 -12.71
N ARG A 621 -45.72 5.19 -12.45
CA ARG A 621 -44.78 5.69 -13.47
C ARG A 621 -43.34 5.31 -13.16
N ALA A 622 -42.66 4.72 -14.13
CA ALA A 622 -41.21 4.54 -14.13
C ALA A 622 -40.57 5.51 -15.12
N ALA A 623 -39.51 6.21 -14.73
CA ALA A 623 -38.84 7.17 -15.60
C ALA A 623 -37.31 7.19 -15.42
N ILE A 624 -36.59 7.54 -16.48
CA ILE A 624 -35.13 7.77 -16.46
C ILE A 624 -34.86 9.15 -17.04
N SER A 625 -34.25 10.06 -16.27
CA SER A 625 -33.90 11.40 -16.75
C SER A 625 -32.83 11.34 -17.84
N VAL A 626 -32.89 12.25 -18.79
CA VAL A 626 -31.90 12.38 -19.88
C VAL A 626 -31.23 13.74 -19.78
N GLU A 627 -29.91 13.77 -19.92
CA GLU A 627 -29.09 14.98 -19.93
C GLU A 627 -28.31 15.08 -21.23
N VAL A 628 -28.20 16.29 -21.80
CA VAL A 628 -27.38 16.53 -23.00
C VAL A 628 -25.91 16.36 -22.64
N TYR A 629 -25.22 15.46 -23.33
CA TYR A 629 -23.81 15.22 -23.12
C TYR A 629 -22.98 16.28 -23.86
N GLN A 630 -22.67 17.37 -23.16
CA GLN A 630 -21.70 18.35 -23.65
C GLN A 630 -20.29 17.85 -23.35
N ASP A 631 -19.58 17.46 -24.40
CA ASP A 631 -18.13 17.23 -24.34
C ASP A 631 -17.50 18.57 -23.92
N LYS A 632 -16.88 18.64 -22.74
CA LYS A 632 -16.14 19.84 -22.33
C LYS A 632 -14.89 19.95 -23.20
N GLN A 633 -15.05 20.46 -24.42
CA GLN A 633 -13.94 20.88 -25.26
C GLN A 633 -13.69 22.37 -25.06
N THR A 634 -12.49 22.67 -24.55
CA THR A 634 -11.70 23.81 -24.99
C THR A 634 -11.90 24.02 -26.49
N GLU A 635 -12.34 25.22 -26.85
CA GLU A 635 -12.51 25.68 -28.23
C GLU A 635 -11.38 25.21 -29.16
N LYS A 636 -11.71 24.36 -30.12
CA LYS A 636 -10.99 24.33 -31.41
C LYS A 636 -11.97 24.15 -32.55
N ARG A 637 -11.76 25.02 -33.53
CA ARG A 637 -12.43 25.17 -34.82
C ARG A 637 -12.80 23.85 -35.50
N THR A 638 -13.95 23.92 -36.17
CA THR A 638 -14.49 23.02 -37.20
C THR A 638 -13.43 22.24 -37.98
N PRO A 639 -13.47 20.90 -37.99
CA PRO A 639 -12.71 20.11 -38.94
C PRO A 639 -13.59 19.75 -40.15
N VAL A 640 -13.19 20.27 -41.31
CA VAL A 640 -13.56 19.74 -42.62
C VAL A 640 -12.96 18.33 -42.72
N LYS A 641 -13.79 17.32 -43.00
CA LYS A 641 -13.37 15.91 -43.15
C LYS A 641 -12.57 15.73 -44.44
N ASN A 642 -11.25 15.54 -44.31
CA ASN A 642 -10.43 14.87 -45.31
C ASN A 642 -10.19 13.42 -44.86
N ASN A 643 -10.79 12.46 -45.55
CA ASN A 643 -10.40 11.06 -45.40
C ASN A 643 -9.16 10.80 -46.25
N LYS A 644 -8.00 10.63 -45.61
CA LYS A 644 -6.80 10.06 -46.21
C LYS A 644 -6.68 8.60 -45.77
N THR A 645 -6.52 7.74 -46.76
CA THR A 645 -6.07 6.36 -46.66
C THR A 645 -4.62 6.30 -46.16
N ASP A 646 -4.32 5.29 -45.35
CA ASP A 646 -3.03 5.05 -44.71
C ASP A 646 -1.92 4.69 -45.71
N LEU A 647 -0.82 5.45 -45.69
CA LEU A 647 0.58 5.02 -45.90
C LEU A 647 1.56 6.20 -45.75
N SER A 648 2.57 6.04 -44.88
CA SER A 648 3.92 6.67 -44.80
C SER A 648 4.26 7.10 -43.36
N VAL A 649 5.15 6.36 -42.67
CA VAL A 649 6.63 6.42 -42.64
C VAL A 649 7.18 7.73 -42.06
N SER A 650 7.83 7.56 -40.91
CA SER A 650 8.51 8.54 -40.08
C SER A 650 9.99 8.74 -40.47
N VAL A 651 10.42 10.00 -40.46
CA VAL A 651 11.80 10.50 -40.22
C VAL A 651 11.61 11.94 -39.68
N GLY A 652 12.18 12.47 -38.60
CA GLY A 652 13.20 12.04 -37.65
C GLY A 652 14.05 13.27 -37.28
N SER A 653 13.97 13.80 -36.06
CA SER A 653 15.02 14.66 -35.46
C SER A 653 14.94 14.73 -33.91
N GLN A 654 15.97 14.12 -33.32
CA GLN A 654 16.62 14.18 -31.98
C GLN A 654 16.22 15.35 -31.04
N SER A 655 16.15 15.19 -29.70
CA SER A 655 17.24 14.73 -28.82
C SER A 655 16.80 14.27 -27.40
N ASN A 656 17.66 13.44 -26.79
CA ASN A 656 17.88 13.11 -25.36
C ASN A 656 17.30 11.81 -24.75
N SER A 657 18.14 10.77 -24.85
CA SER A 657 18.57 9.75 -23.84
C SER A 657 17.55 8.95 -23.01
N PRO A 658 17.68 7.60 -22.94
CA PRO A 658 16.66 6.72 -22.40
C PRO A 658 16.87 6.37 -20.92
N ARG A 659 15.80 6.42 -20.11
CA ARG A 659 15.70 5.63 -18.87
C ARG A 659 14.82 4.42 -19.13
N ARG A 660 15.37 3.26 -18.79
CA ARG A 660 14.79 1.92 -18.87
C ARG A 660 13.51 1.86 -18.01
N SER A 661 12.34 1.75 -18.63
CA SER A 661 11.09 1.37 -17.96
C SER A 661 10.77 -0.09 -18.27
N THR A 662 10.53 -0.84 -17.20
CA THR A 662 9.93 -2.17 -17.19
C THR A 662 8.45 -2.10 -17.58
N PRO A 663 7.87 -3.17 -18.15
CA PRO A 663 6.49 -3.19 -18.59
C PRO A 663 5.58 -3.51 -17.41
N ASP A 664 4.68 -2.58 -17.07
CA ASP A 664 3.35 -2.86 -16.49
C ASP A 664 2.71 -1.52 -16.12
N ASP A 665 1.92 -0.97 -17.04
CA ASP A 665 0.88 0.03 -16.78
C ASP A 665 -0.07 0.05 -17.98
N THR A 666 -0.91 -0.98 -18.07
CA THR A 666 -2.11 -0.98 -18.94
C THR A 666 -3.35 -0.84 -18.07
N SER A 667 -3.70 0.38 -17.65
CA SER A 667 -5.07 0.64 -17.17
C SER A 667 -5.52 2.11 -17.06
N GLU A 668 -5.03 3.05 -17.88
CA GLU A 668 -5.64 4.41 -17.94
C GLU A 668 -5.67 5.00 -19.36
N ASN A 669 -6.30 4.29 -20.30
CA ASN A 669 -6.75 4.87 -21.57
C ASN A 669 -8.10 4.25 -21.96
N GLU A 670 -9.15 4.50 -21.17
CA GLU A 670 -10.52 4.19 -21.59
C GLU A 670 -11.12 5.33 -22.42
N SER A 671 -11.25 5.04 -23.71
CA SER A 671 -12.09 5.65 -24.75
C SER A 671 -13.21 6.59 -24.28
N ASN A 672 -13.35 7.71 -25.01
CA ASN A 672 -14.46 8.67 -24.99
C ASN A 672 -15.81 8.12 -25.50
N ASN A 673 -16.05 6.80 -25.44
CA ASN A 673 -17.27 6.19 -25.99
C ASN A 673 -18.34 6.03 -24.90
N LEU A 674 -19.59 6.36 -25.25
CA LEU A 674 -20.77 6.08 -24.42
C LEU A 674 -21.00 4.57 -24.38
N ILE A 675 -21.40 4.05 -23.21
CA ILE A 675 -21.77 2.64 -23.05
C ILE A 675 -23.28 2.46 -23.26
N THR A 676 -23.69 1.40 -23.93
CA THR A 676 -25.11 1.12 -24.20
C THR A 676 -25.75 0.15 -23.22
N SER A 677 -24.95 -0.55 -22.42
CA SER A 677 -25.41 -1.48 -21.38
C SER A 677 -24.53 -1.42 -20.13
N ILE A 678 -25.13 -1.60 -18.96
CA ILE A 678 -24.43 -1.69 -17.67
C ILE A 678 -25.05 -2.81 -16.82
N ARG A 679 -24.21 -3.57 -16.09
CA ARG A 679 -24.65 -4.64 -15.19
C ARG A 679 -24.35 -4.32 -13.72
N LEU A 680 -24.93 -5.09 -12.81
CA LEU A 680 -24.85 -4.93 -11.36
C LEU A 680 -23.40 -4.79 -10.83
N ASP A 681 -22.46 -5.53 -11.41
CA ASP A 681 -21.05 -5.47 -11.01
C ASP A 681 -20.36 -4.17 -11.43
N ASP A 682 -20.80 -3.54 -12.51
CA ASP A 682 -20.29 -2.24 -12.98
C ASP A 682 -20.82 -1.08 -12.11
N LEU A 683 -21.94 -1.29 -11.42
CA LEU A 683 -22.60 -0.30 -10.54
C LEU A 683 -22.08 -0.32 -9.10
N LYS A 684 -21.38 -1.39 -8.68
CA LYS A 684 -20.80 -1.45 -7.33
C LYS A 684 -19.66 -0.44 -7.21
N PRO A 685 -19.64 0.43 -6.19
CA PRO A 685 -18.47 1.25 -5.92
C PRO A 685 -17.27 0.33 -5.68
N LYS A 686 -16.19 0.50 -6.46
CA LYS A 686 -14.94 -0.27 -6.28
C LYS A 686 -14.52 -0.17 -4.81
N ASN A 687 -14.54 -1.30 -4.10
CA ASN A 687 -14.19 -1.31 -2.69
C ASN A 687 -12.69 -0.96 -2.55
N PRO A 688 -12.33 0.18 -1.96
CA PRO A 688 -10.93 0.58 -1.83
C PRO A 688 -10.10 -0.42 -1.00
N LEU A 689 -10.76 -1.21 -0.15
CA LEU A 689 -10.16 -2.25 0.68
C LEU A 689 -9.82 -3.53 -0.10
N LEU A 690 -10.41 -3.72 -1.27
CA LEU A 690 -10.09 -4.82 -2.19
C LEU A 690 -9.04 -4.41 -3.22
N ASN A 691 -8.59 -3.15 -3.22
CA ASN A 691 -7.45 -2.75 -4.03
C ASN A 691 -6.19 -3.44 -3.47
N PRO A 692 -5.41 -4.13 -4.32
CA PRO A 692 -4.23 -4.83 -3.88
C PRO A 692 -3.26 -3.89 -3.16
N MET A 693 -2.80 -4.29 -1.97
CA MET A 693 -1.81 -3.52 -1.22
C MET A 693 -0.49 -3.52 -1.99
N ASN A 694 -0.03 -2.33 -2.39
CA ASN A 694 1.23 -2.21 -3.13
C ASN A 694 2.41 -2.31 -2.15
N ILE A 695 2.85 -3.55 -1.92
CA ILE A 695 3.89 -3.92 -0.95
C ILE A 695 5.20 -4.21 -1.70
N THR A 696 6.26 -3.53 -1.30
CA THR A 696 7.59 -3.70 -1.90
C THR A 696 8.64 -4.01 -0.84
N SER A 697 9.55 -4.94 -1.13
CA SER A 697 10.70 -5.22 -0.27
C SER A 697 11.81 -4.21 -0.54
N LYS A 698 12.34 -3.56 0.50
CA LYS A 698 13.41 -2.57 0.39
C LYS A 698 14.57 -2.92 1.30
N LEU A 699 15.77 -2.93 0.73
CA LEU A 699 17.01 -3.16 1.44
C LEU A 699 17.66 -1.80 1.73
N HIS A 700 17.85 -1.49 3.01
CA HIS A 700 18.51 -0.27 3.47
C HIS A 700 19.99 -0.60 3.73
N TYR A 701 20.88 0.04 2.98
CA TYR A 701 22.32 -0.10 3.11
C TYR A 701 22.90 1.10 3.85
N LYS A 702 23.93 0.87 4.65
CA LYS A 702 24.75 1.93 5.25
C LYS A 702 25.60 2.62 4.16
N GLU A 703 26.23 3.74 4.49
CA GLU A 703 27.12 4.48 3.58
C GLU A 703 28.30 3.62 3.07
N ASP A 704 28.74 2.64 3.87
CA ASP A 704 29.77 1.65 3.50
C ASP A 704 29.25 0.51 2.60
N LYS A 705 28.01 0.63 2.09
CA LYS A 705 27.30 -0.37 1.28
C LYS A 705 27.04 -1.70 1.98
N THR A 706 27.25 -1.80 3.29
CA THR A 706 26.83 -2.98 4.06
C THR A 706 25.32 -2.91 4.36
N LEU A 707 24.66 -4.06 4.36
CA LEU A 707 23.22 -4.13 4.60
C LEU A 707 22.91 -3.77 6.06
N GLN A 708 22.14 -2.70 6.28
CA GLN A 708 21.72 -2.27 7.61
C GLN A 708 20.46 -3.00 8.07
N LYS A 709 19.44 -3.04 7.20
CA LYS A 709 18.17 -3.72 7.46
C LYS A 709 17.40 -3.98 6.17
N ALA A 710 16.56 -5.00 6.18
CA ALA A 710 15.54 -5.26 5.16
C ALA A 710 14.17 -4.87 5.71
N THR A 711 13.38 -4.12 4.93
CA THR A 711 12.03 -3.69 5.30
C THR A 711 11.03 -4.02 4.21
N VAL A 712 9.76 -4.13 4.61
CA VAL A 712 8.62 -4.26 3.71
C VAL A 712 7.87 -2.92 3.77
N GLU A 713 7.82 -2.20 2.66
CA GLU A 713 7.21 -0.87 2.56
C GLU A 713 5.95 -0.90 1.69
N CYS A 714 4.83 -0.44 2.25
CA CYS A 714 3.64 -0.12 1.48
C CYS A 714 3.82 1.30 0.89
N GLN A 715 3.62 1.49 -0.41
CA GLN A 715 3.84 2.79 -1.04
C GLN A 715 2.78 3.84 -0.63
N ASN A 716 1.56 3.42 -0.29
CA ASN A 716 0.44 4.30 0.05
C ASN A 716 -0.23 3.96 1.40
N PRO A 717 0.51 3.87 2.52
CA PRO A 717 -0.02 3.37 3.79
C PRO A 717 -1.16 4.25 4.33
N LYS A 718 -1.16 5.54 4.01
CA LYS A 718 -2.20 6.50 4.41
C LYS A 718 -3.55 6.28 3.72
N VAL A 719 -3.56 5.62 2.56
CA VAL A 719 -4.78 5.33 1.79
C VAL A 719 -5.27 3.92 2.12
N THR A 720 -4.36 2.94 2.23
CA THR A 720 -4.69 1.52 2.34
C THR A 720 -4.81 1.00 3.77
N LEU A 721 -4.09 1.58 4.73
CA LEU A 721 -4.10 1.16 6.15
C LEU A 721 -4.91 2.10 7.05
N LYS A 722 -5.74 2.96 6.45
CA LYS A 722 -6.60 3.85 7.22
C LYS A 722 -7.69 3.04 7.91
N ARG A 723 -7.74 3.07 9.25
CA ARG A 723 -8.86 2.48 9.99
C ARG A 723 -10.16 3.10 9.48
N SER A 724 -11.20 2.28 9.32
CA SER A 724 -12.53 2.70 8.84
C SER A 724 -13.19 3.78 9.71
N ASP A 725 -12.71 3.96 10.94
CA ASP A 725 -13.15 5.00 11.88
C ASP A 725 -12.62 6.41 11.54
N SER A 726 -11.64 6.50 10.62
CA SER A 726 -10.87 7.72 10.32
C SER A 726 -11.20 8.35 8.96
N SER A 727 -12.07 7.73 8.14
CA SER A 727 -12.60 8.40 6.95
C SER A 727 -13.56 9.50 7.38
N LYS A 728 -13.30 10.75 6.99
CA LYS A 728 -14.28 11.83 7.14
C LYS A 728 -15.56 11.38 6.45
N TYR A 729 -16.53 10.94 7.25
CA TYR A 729 -17.83 10.47 6.80
C TYR A 729 -18.41 11.54 5.90
N ARG A 730 -18.57 11.22 4.61
CA ARG A 730 -19.14 12.14 3.63
C ARG A 730 -20.58 12.37 4.11
N LYS A 731 -20.95 13.60 4.45
CA LYS A 731 -22.37 13.92 4.71
C LYS A 731 -23.14 13.48 3.47
N PRO A 732 -24.14 12.57 3.58
CA PRO A 732 -24.99 12.26 2.45
C PRO A 732 -25.64 13.55 1.98
N SER A 733 -25.45 13.91 0.71
CA SER A 733 -26.28 14.91 0.06
C SER A 733 -27.67 14.31 -0.09
N ALA A 734 -28.70 14.97 0.44
CA ALA A 734 -30.08 14.55 0.23
C ALA A 734 -30.32 14.33 -1.28
N THR A 735 -30.95 13.21 -1.64
CA THR A 735 -31.30 12.86 -3.01
C THR A 735 -32.31 13.89 -3.52
N VAL A 736 -31.83 14.88 -4.28
CA VAL A 736 -32.67 15.88 -4.94
C VAL A 736 -33.20 15.27 -6.23
N ARG A 737 -34.47 15.54 -6.54
CA ARG A 737 -35.13 15.11 -7.77
C ARG A 737 -34.56 15.88 -8.97
N ASN A 738 -34.10 15.17 -9.99
CA ASN A 738 -33.59 15.77 -11.24
C ASN A 738 -34.71 16.32 -12.13
N ASN A 739 -34.33 17.00 -13.24
CA ASN A 739 -35.27 17.42 -14.27
C ASN A 739 -35.67 16.21 -15.15
N TYR A 740 -36.98 15.98 -15.30
CA TYR A 740 -37.56 14.90 -16.11
C TYR A 740 -38.31 15.44 -17.36
N GLU A 741 -38.03 16.67 -17.81
CA GLU A 741 -38.57 17.24 -19.06
C GLU A 741 -38.22 16.38 -20.29
N THR A 742 -36.98 15.86 -20.33
CA THR A 742 -36.58 14.80 -21.26
C THR A 742 -36.29 13.55 -20.47
N CYS A 743 -37.15 12.54 -20.62
CA CYS A 743 -37.00 11.28 -19.91
C CYS A 743 -37.53 10.12 -20.75
N PHE A 744 -37.00 8.93 -20.49
CA PHE A 744 -37.68 7.69 -20.84
C PHE A 744 -38.79 7.47 -19.83
N SER A 745 -39.97 7.03 -20.26
CA SER A 745 -41.05 6.70 -19.33
C SER A 745 -41.89 5.51 -19.76
N ALA A 746 -42.49 4.86 -18.77
CA ALA A 746 -43.58 3.91 -18.92
C ALA A 746 -44.51 4.06 -17.71
N ASP A 747 -45.81 3.91 -17.95
CA ASP A 747 -46.86 4.13 -16.95
C ASP A 747 -47.52 2.78 -16.58
N ASP A 748 -48.08 2.71 -15.37
CA ASP A 748 -48.88 1.58 -14.86
C ASP A 748 -48.19 0.20 -14.96
N ILE A 749 -47.03 0.07 -14.31
CA ILE A 749 -46.22 -1.15 -14.27
C ILE A 749 -46.50 -1.91 -12.97
N THR A 750 -46.84 -3.20 -13.05
CA THR A 750 -46.90 -4.07 -11.87
C THR A 750 -45.51 -4.64 -11.55
N ILE A 751 -44.94 -4.26 -10.41
CA ILE A 751 -43.67 -4.76 -9.90
C ILE A 751 -43.94 -5.93 -8.96
N LYS A 752 -43.49 -7.14 -9.32
CA LYS A 752 -43.59 -8.36 -8.52
C LYS A 752 -42.41 -8.50 -7.55
N PRO A 753 -42.51 -9.31 -6.48
CA PRO A 753 -41.36 -9.70 -5.68
C PRO A 753 -40.26 -10.36 -6.53
N GLY A 754 -38.99 -9.99 -6.32
CA GLY A 754 -37.85 -10.49 -7.08
C GLY A 754 -37.56 -9.69 -8.35
N LEU A 755 -37.07 -10.35 -9.40
CA LEU A 755 -36.61 -9.69 -10.63
C LEU A 755 -37.79 -9.22 -11.50
N ASN A 756 -37.73 -7.96 -11.93
CA ASN A 756 -38.68 -7.33 -12.83
C ASN A 756 -37.95 -6.72 -14.03
N ASP A 757 -38.46 -6.99 -15.23
CA ASP A 757 -37.97 -6.42 -16.49
C ASP A 757 -38.88 -5.26 -16.89
N ILE A 758 -38.34 -4.03 -16.87
CA ILE A 758 -39.07 -2.80 -17.16
C ILE A 758 -38.49 -2.17 -18.42
N THR A 759 -39.35 -1.95 -19.42
CA THR A 759 -38.99 -1.25 -20.66
C THR A 759 -39.63 0.13 -20.68
N VAL A 760 -38.82 1.17 -20.84
CA VAL A 760 -39.25 2.57 -20.92
C VAL A 760 -38.92 3.15 -22.31
N GLU A 761 -39.79 4.03 -22.81
CA GLU A 761 -39.69 4.58 -24.18
C GLU A 761 -39.40 6.09 -24.18
N TYR A 762 -38.69 6.56 -25.21
CA TYR A 762 -38.48 7.98 -25.51
C TYR A 762 -38.47 8.21 -27.03
N ILE A 763 -38.97 9.36 -27.50
CA ILE A 763 -38.92 9.76 -28.92
C ILE A 763 -37.93 10.92 -29.06
N ALA A 764 -36.83 10.69 -29.77
CA ALA A 764 -35.78 11.68 -29.94
C ALA A 764 -36.16 12.75 -30.99
N LYS A 765 -36.27 14.01 -30.55
CA LYS A 765 -36.63 15.15 -31.42
C LYS A 765 -35.43 15.99 -31.89
N GLN A 766 -34.25 15.74 -31.34
CA GLN A 766 -33.04 16.55 -31.59
C GLN A 766 -31.83 15.65 -31.84
N CYS A 767 -30.98 16.03 -32.78
CA CYS A 767 -29.70 15.37 -33.02
C CYS A 767 -28.68 15.73 -31.92
N GLY A 768 -27.87 14.77 -31.48
CA GLY A 768 -26.85 14.99 -30.46
C GLY A 768 -26.53 13.74 -29.65
N LYS A 769 -25.63 13.91 -28.66
CA LYS A 769 -25.26 12.88 -27.68
C LYS A 769 -26.01 13.10 -26.37
N PHE A 770 -26.64 12.05 -25.86
CA PHE A 770 -27.47 12.11 -24.67
C PHE A 770 -27.02 11.06 -23.66
N LYS A 771 -27.06 11.41 -22.36
CA LYS A 771 -26.66 10.54 -21.25
C LYS A 771 -27.87 10.24 -20.35
N LEU A 772 -27.97 9.00 -19.89
CA LEU A 772 -28.98 8.59 -18.91
C LEU A 772 -28.58 9.01 -17.49
N GLY A 773 -29.53 9.55 -16.73
CA GLY A 773 -29.32 10.16 -15.42
C GLY A 773 -30.04 9.42 -14.28
N GLN A 774 -30.87 10.14 -13.52
CA GLN A 774 -31.56 9.60 -12.35
C GLN A 774 -32.74 8.72 -12.76
N ILE A 775 -32.92 7.58 -12.09
CA ILE A 775 -34.08 6.70 -12.24
C ILE A 775 -35.11 7.07 -11.18
N SER A 776 -36.39 7.14 -11.55
CA SER A 776 -37.54 7.38 -10.69
C SER A 776 -38.57 6.25 -10.85
N LEU A 777 -39.04 5.69 -9.74
CA LEU A 777 -40.18 4.78 -9.67
C LEU A 777 -41.24 5.37 -8.73
N ILE A 778 -42.42 5.70 -9.26
CA ILE A 778 -43.53 6.25 -8.49
C ILE A 778 -44.50 5.11 -8.15
N VAL A 779 -44.61 4.77 -6.87
CA VAL A 779 -45.50 3.73 -6.34
C VAL A 779 -46.78 4.36 -5.82
N GLU A 780 -47.92 3.81 -6.24
CA GLU A 780 -49.27 4.27 -5.87
C GLU A 780 -49.48 5.80 -6.03
N GLY A 781 -48.76 6.43 -6.96
CA GLY A 781 -48.83 7.87 -7.24
C GLY A 781 -48.28 8.79 -6.13
N LYS A 782 -47.81 8.25 -4.99
CA LYS A 782 -47.48 9.06 -3.80
C LYS A 782 -46.08 8.85 -3.26
N LEU A 783 -45.45 7.70 -3.48
CA LEU A 783 -44.09 7.40 -2.99
C LEU A 783 -43.14 7.28 -4.18
N GLU A 784 -42.18 8.21 -4.30
CA GLU A 784 -41.24 8.26 -5.42
C GLU A 784 -39.85 7.81 -4.98
N PHE A 785 -39.38 6.69 -5.53
CA PHE A 785 -38.07 6.10 -5.29
C PHE A 785 -37.07 6.62 -6.33
N LEU A 786 -36.00 7.27 -5.86
CA LEU A 786 -34.97 7.85 -6.71
C LEU A 786 -33.65 7.07 -6.62
N SER A 787 -33.02 6.80 -7.77
CA SER A 787 -31.67 6.22 -7.84
C SER A 787 -30.74 7.04 -8.73
N ASN A 788 -29.55 7.32 -8.20
CA ASN A 788 -28.46 7.97 -8.95
C ASN A 788 -27.51 6.94 -9.60
N ALA A 789 -27.89 5.66 -9.69
CA ALA A 789 -27.02 4.58 -10.17
C ALA A 789 -26.42 4.83 -11.57
N LEU A 790 -27.15 5.46 -12.48
CA LEU A 790 -26.67 5.75 -13.84
C LEU A 790 -25.94 7.10 -13.97
N VAL A 791 -26.03 7.98 -12.97
CA VAL A 791 -25.47 9.35 -13.04
C VAL A 791 -23.94 9.35 -13.19
N SER A 792 -23.23 8.42 -12.52
CA SER A 792 -21.79 8.26 -12.65
C SER A 792 -21.35 7.38 -13.83
N SER A 793 -22.28 6.67 -14.48
CA SER A 793 -21.98 5.81 -15.64
C SER A 793 -21.70 6.63 -16.89
N LYS A 794 -21.11 6.07 -17.95
CA LYS A 794 -21.04 6.69 -19.29
C LYS A 794 -22.24 6.29 -20.17
N MET A 795 -23.37 5.89 -19.57
CA MET A 795 -24.47 5.29 -20.32
C MET A 795 -25.25 6.31 -21.15
N GLY A 796 -25.38 6.10 -22.46
CA GLY A 796 -25.97 7.09 -23.37
C GLY A 796 -26.15 6.63 -24.81
N TYR A 797 -26.69 7.51 -25.66
CA TYR A 797 -27.00 7.27 -27.08
C TYR A 797 -26.72 8.50 -27.95
N GLU A 798 -26.60 8.29 -29.26
CA GLU A 798 -26.34 9.32 -30.29
C GLU A 798 -27.38 9.23 -31.43
N VAL A 799 -27.79 10.38 -31.98
CA VAL A 799 -28.86 10.49 -33.01
C VAL A 799 -28.36 11.21 -34.29
N GLU A 800 -28.49 10.62 -35.50
CA GLU A 800 -27.85 11.06 -36.78
C GLU A 800 -28.77 11.23 -38.05
N THR A 801 -28.25 11.83 -39.15
CA THR A 801 -28.84 11.97 -40.54
C THR A 801 -27.79 11.79 -41.69
N GLN A 802 -28.09 11.15 -42.85
CA GLN A 802 -27.09 10.73 -43.90
C GLN A 802 -27.45 11.07 -45.39
N GLY A 803 -26.51 11.58 -46.21
CA GLY A 803 -26.69 12.00 -47.64
C GLY A 803 -26.20 11.03 -48.75
N VAL A 804 -26.31 11.41 -50.05
CA VAL A 804 -25.97 10.59 -51.26
C VAL A 804 -24.46 10.31 -51.38
N SER A 805 -24.06 9.06 -51.71
CA SER A 805 -22.66 8.64 -51.88
C SER A 805 -22.41 7.84 -53.17
N VAL A 806 -21.25 8.04 -53.80
CA VAL A 806 -20.82 7.36 -55.05
C VAL A 806 -19.36 6.91 -54.91
N TYR A 807 -19.02 5.67 -55.28
CA TYR A 807 -17.64 5.16 -55.24
C TYR A 807 -17.40 3.99 -56.21
N LEU A 808 -16.13 3.75 -56.58
CA LEU A 808 -15.70 2.73 -57.54
C LEU A 808 -14.99 1.55 -56.82
N ASN A 809 -15.48 0.33 -57.02
CA ASN A 809 -15.02 -0.88 -56.35
C ASN A 809 -14.48 -1.93 -57.34
N LYS A 810 -13.60 -2.81 -56.86
CA LYS A 810 -13.22 -4.02 -57.60
C LYS A 810 -14.37 -5.03 -57.52
N VAL A 811 -14.76 -5.66 -58.63
CA VAL A 811 -15.74 -6.76 -58.62
C VAL A 811 -15.25 -7.90 -57.73
N GLU A 812 -13.95 -8.18 -57.78
CA GLU A 812 -13.28 -9.12 -56.90
C GLU A 812 -12.32 -8.38 -55.94
N ALA A 813 -12.84 -7.94 -54.79
CA ALA A 813 -12.12 -7.12 -53.82
C ALA A 813 -10.74 -7.66 -53.37
N LYS A 814 -10.54 -8.99 -53.46
CA LYS A 814 -9.31 -9.68 -53.02
C LYS A 814 -8.27 -9.88 -54.14
N LYS A 815 -8.58 -9.55 -55.40
CA LYS A 815 -7.62 -9.66 -56.51
C LYS A 815 -6.84 -8.36 -56.73
N ASP A 816 -5.57 -8.51 -57.06
CA ASP A 816 -4.70 -7.39 -57.42
C ASP A 816 -5.08 -6.85 -58.80
N LEU A 817 -4.94 -5.54 -58.98
CA LEU A 817 -4.98 -5.00 -60.32
C LEU A 817 -3.62 -5.25 -60.99
N VAL A 818 -3.59 -5.80 -62.21
CA VAL A 818 -2.36 -6.26 -62.87
C VAL A 818 -2.19 -5.51 -64.19
N ALA A 819 -1.09 -4.76 -64.30
CA ALA A 819 -0.78 -4.04 -65.54
C ALA A 819 -0.50 -5.03 -66.67
N GLY A 820 -1.02 -4.74 -67.86
CA GLY A 820 -0.94 -5.62 -69.00
C GLY A 820 -1.99 -6.73 -69.02
N LEU A 821 -3.07 -6.65 -68.21
CA LEU A 821 -4.26 -7.50 -68.28
C LEU A 821 -5.55 -6.63 -68.21
N GLU A 822 -6.65 -7.09 -68.81
CA GLU A 822 -7.97 -6.45 -68.64
C GLU A 822 -8.66 -6.93 -67.36
N GLN A 823 -9.32 -6.02 -66.63
CA GLN A 823 -9.89 -6.31 -65.30
C GLN A 823 -11.23 -5.60 -65.06
N GLU A 824 -12.15 -6.24 -64.33
CA GLU A 824 -13.52 -5.76 -64.10
C GLU A 824 -13.68 -4.97 -62.79
N MET A 825 -14.41 -3.85 -62.84
CA MET A 825 -14.74 -2.96 -61.72
C MET A 825 -16.23 -2.57 -61.70
N GLU A 826 -16.75 -2.19 -60.54
CA GLU A 826 -18.15 -1.85 -60.31
C GLU A 826 -18.26 -0.44 -59.70
N LEU A 827 -19.02 0.45 -60.34
CA LEU A 827 -19.40 1.76 -59.80
C LEU A 827 -20.67 1.61 -58.97
N VAL A 828 -20.64 2.05 -57.70
CA VAL A 828 -21.75 1.95 -56.75
C VAL A 828 -22.28 3.33 -56.38
N VAL A 829 -23.60 3.52 -56.47
CA VAL A 829 -24.32 4.77 -56.16
C VAL A 829 -25.35 4.47 -55.06
N ASN A 830 -25.27 5.14 -53.91
CA ASN A 830 -26.23 5.03 -52.80
C ASN A 830 -26.92 6.37 -52.53
N SER A 831 -28.25 6.38 -52.58
CA SER A 831 -29.08 7.60 -52.48
C SER A 831 -29.21 8.19 -51.07
N GLY A 832 -28.84 7.48 -50.00
CA GLY A 832 -28.98 7.97 -48.62
C GLY A 832 -30.43 8.35 -48.28
N SER A 833 -30.65 9.41 -47.50
CA SER A 833 -32.02 9.89 -47.19
C SER A 833 -32.72 10.66 -48.33
N SER A 834 -32.07 10.82 -49.50
CA SER A 834 -32.51 11.64 -50.63
C SER A 834 -33.00 10.80 -51.82
N LYS A 835 -33.82 11.36 -52.71
CA LYS A 835 -34.29 10.72 -53.96
C LYS A 835 -33.46 11.22 -55.15
N ILE A 836 -33.04 10.32 -56.06
CA ILE A 836 -32.31 10.68 -57.29
C ILE A 836 -33.28 10.57 -58.49
N GLU A 837 -33.42 11.65 -59.27
CA GLU A 837 -34.32 11.72 -60.42
C GLU A 837 -33.74 11.08 -61.70
N GLU A 838 -34.64 10.68 -62.60
CA GLU A 838 -34.31 10.09 -63.91
C GLU A 838 -33.60 11.13 -64.79
N ASN A 839 -32.45 10.77 -65.38
CA ASN A 839 -31.51 11.58 -66.20
C ASN A 839 -30.24 12.12 -65.54
N ALA A 840 -29.89 11.70 -64.32
CA ALA A 840 -28.57 12.02 -63.75
C ALA A 840 -27.44 11.28 -64.52
N LYS A 841 -26.34 11.98 -64.83
CA LYS A 841 -25.15 11.39 -65.50
C LYS A 841 -23.90 11.55 -64.64
N ILE A 842 -23.11 10.48 -64.52
CA ILE A 842 -21.78 10.49 -63.88
C ILE A 842 -20.72 10.46 -64.96
N GLU A 843 -19.75 11.37 -64.90
CA GLU A 843 -18.60 11.38 -65.83
C GLU A 843 -17.34 10.81 -65.16
N LEU A 844 -16.67 9.88 -65.84
CA LEU A 844 -15.40 9.27 -65.43
C LEU A 844 -14.28 9.67 -66.39
N ARG A 845 -13.14 10.10 -65.85
CA ARG A 845 -11.92 10.39 -66.64
C ARG A 845 -10.71 9.66 -66.05
N THR A 846 -9.78 9.18 -66.88
CA THR A 846 -8.58 8.42 -66.44
C THR A 846 -7.24 9.06 -66.78
N SER A 847 -6.24 8.75 -65.96
CA SER A 847 -4.83 9.11 -66.17
C SER A 847 -4.25 8.47 -67.46
N THR A 848 -3.13 8.99 -67.96
CA THR A 848 -2.49 8.49 -69.18
C THR A 848 -1.98 7.07 -69.01
N GLY A 849 -2.40 6.15 -69.89
CA GLY A 849 -2.02 4.73 -69.86
C GLY A 849 -3.02 3.81 -69.16
N LEU A 850 -4.12 4.35 -68.62
CA LEU A 850 -5.29 3.61 -68.16
C LEU A 850 -6.47 3.87 -69.11
N HIS A 851 -7.15 2.81 -69.53
CA HIS A 851 -8.31 2.88 -70.40
C HIS A 851 -9.50 2.11 -69.80
N MET A 852 -10.73 2.52 -70.14
CA MET A 852 -11.97 1.92 -69.63
C MET A 852 -13.04 1.71 -70.72
N ARG A 853 -13.98 0.78 -70.49
CA ARG A 853 -15.21 0.57 -71.26
C ARG A 853 -16.31 -0.09 -70.43
N PHE A 854 -17.55 -0.10 -70.92
CA PHE A 854 -18.62 -0.95 -70.35
C PHE A 854 -18.36 -2.42 -70.67
N VAL A 855 -18.73 -3.33 -69.77
CA VAL A 855 -18.53 -4.77 -69.96
C VAL A 855 -19.21 -5.29 -71.23
N ASP A 856 -20.38 -4.76 -71.57
CA ASP A 856 -21.21 -5.19 -72.71
C ASP A 856 -20.88 -4.47 -74.03
N ASP A 857 -19.90 -3.56 -74.04
CA ASP A 857 -19.54 -2.77 -75.22
C ASP A 857 -18.27 -3.33 -75.92
N GLN A 858 -18.37 -3.58 -77.23
CA GLN A 858 -17.24 -4.01 -78.07
C GLN A 858 -16.43 -2.85 -78.64
N SER A 859 -16.75 -1.60 -78.29
CA SER A 859 -16.00 -0.42 -78.70
C SER A 859 -14.55 -0.41 -78.17
N ALA A 860 -13.71 0.42 -78.79
CA ALA A 860 -12.33 0.62 -78.36
C ALA A 860 -12.29 1.28 -76.98
N MET A 861 -11.43 0.77 -76.09
CA MET A 861 -11.22 1.29 -74.74
C MET A 861 -10.86 2.80 -74.79
N SER A 862 -11.59 3.63 -74.03
CA SER A 862 -11.41 5.09 -74.02
C SER A 862 -10.84 5.56 -72.68
N ARG A 863 -10.52 6.86 -72.57
CA ARG A 863 -10.09 7.48 -71.30
C ARG A 863 -11.21 8.21 -70.57
N GLU A 864 -12.36 8.37 -71.22
CA GLU A 864 -13.50 9.14 -70.74
C GLU A 864 -14.78 8.35 -70.99
N LEU A 865 -15.65 8.25 -69.98
CA LEU A 865 -16.89 7.49 -70.02
C LEU A 865 -18.00 8.25 -69.30
N SER A 866 -19.17 8.40 -69.94
CA SER A 866 -20.37 9.01 -69.35
C SER A 866 -21.40 7.94 -69.03
N ILE A 867 -21.81 7.85 -67.77
CA ILE A 867 -22.69 6.79 -67.25
C ILE A 867 -24.06 7.38 -66.88
N PRO A 868 -25.16 6.96 -67.54
CA PRO A 868 -26.51 7.31 -67.13
C PRO A 868 -26.93 6.54 -65.86
N ILE A 869 -27.63 7.20 -64.93
CA ILE A 869 -28.23 6.55 -63.74
C ILE A 869 -29.75 6.54 -63.87
N ASP A 870 -30.34 5.38 -63.63
CA ASP A 870 -31.80 5.21 -63.51
C ASP A 870 -32.34 5.90 -62.24
N ALA A 871 -33.66 6.11 -62.14
CA ALA A 871 -34.25 6.73 -60.96
C ALA A 871 -34.13 5.82 -59.71
N ILE A 872 -33.60 6.35 -58.60
CA ILE A 872 -33.33 5.61 -57.35
C ILE A 872 -34.09 6.26 -56.18
N GLY A 873 -34.88 5.46 -55.44
CA GLY A 873 -35.57 5.89 -54.23
C GLY A 873 -34.64 6.07 -53.01
N PRO A 874 -35.11 6.63 -51.88
CA PRO A 874 -34.28 6.78 -50.67
C PRO A 874 -33.75 5.44 -50.16
N PHE A 875 -32.49 5.41 -49.71
CA PHE A 875 -31.74 4.26 -49.21
C PHE A 875 -31.61 3.08 -50.20
N GLN A 876 -31.67 3.34 -51.50
CA GLN A 876 -31.46 2.34 -52.54
C GLN A 876 -30.07 2.48 -53.18
N THR A 877 -29.56 1.37 -53.73
CA THR A 877 -28.22 1.27 -54.31
C THR A 877 -28.28 0.81 -55.76
N ALA A 878 -27.59 1.51 -56.67
CA ALA A 878 -27.36 1.09 -58.05
C ALA A 878 -25.89 0.69 -58.28
N LYS A 879 -25.67 -0.28 -59.18
CA LYS A 879 -24.37 -0.88 -59.46
C LYS A 879 -24.15 -0.99 -60.98
N ILE A 880 -23.05 -0.44 -61.49
CA ILE A 880 -22.72 -0.44 -62.93
C ILE A 880 -21.34 -1.09 -63.14
N GLN A 881 -21.22 -2.05 -64.08
CA GLN A 881 -19.98 -2.77 -64.33
C GLN A 881 -19.14 -2.17 -65.48
N LEU A 882 -17.81 -2.15 -65.28
CA LEU A 882 -16.80 -1.55 -66.15
C LEU A 882 -15.60 -2.49 -66.35
N ARG A 883 -14.89 -2.39 -67.48
CA ARG A 883 -13.58 -3.02 -67.73
C ARG A 883 -12.47 -1.97 -67.80
N LEU A 884 -11.31 -2.27 -67.21
CA LEU A 884 -10.13 -1.42 -67.16
C LEU A 884 -8.90 -2.13 -67.73
N PHE A 885 -8.01 -1.37 -68.38
CA PHE A 885 -6.75 -1.86 -68.92
C PHE A 885 -5.62 -0.85 -68.68
N ALA A 886 -4.56 -1.28 -67.98
CA ALA A 886 -3.35 -0.48 -67.74
C ALA A 886 -2.17 -0.98 -68.58
N ILE A 887 -1.44 -0.07 -69.24
CA ILE A 887 -0.29 -0.40 -70.11
C ILE A 887 0.97 -0.70 -69.27
N LEU A 888 1.66 -1.82 -69.56
CA LEU A 888 2.91 -2.20 -68.89
C LEU A 888 4.11 -1.41 -69.47
N GLN A 889 4.75 -0.57 -68.66
CA GLN A 889 5.95 0.18 -69.06
C GLN A 889 7.24 -0.63 -68.81
N PRO A 890 8.31 -0.45 -69.62
CA PRO A 890 9.59 -1.18 -69.50
C PRO A 890 10.48 -0.73 -68.31
N LYS A 891 9.90 -0.19 -67.23
CA LYS A 891 10.62 0.36 -66.06
C LYS A 891 10.59 -0.60 -64.87
N ARG A 892 11.59 -0.44 -63.99
CA ARG A 892 11.81 -1.25 -62.77
C ARG A 892 10.95 -0.77 -61.59
N GLU A 893 9.69 -0.39 -61.84
CA GLU A 893 8.78 0.12 -60.81
C GLU A 893 8.00 -1.03 -60.17
N LYS A 894 7.84 -0.97 -58.83
CA LYS A 894 7.16 -2.02 -58.06
C LYS A 894 5.64 -1.86 -58.07
N ASN A 895 5.13 -0.63 -58.18
CA ASN A 895 3.71 -0.27 -58.21
C ASN A 895 3.46 0.72 -59.35
N ILE A 896 2.38 0.51 -60.11
CA ILE A 896 1.93 1.38 -61.20
C ILE A 896 0.64 2.06 -60.73
N GLU A 897 0.70 3.36 -60.44
CA GLU A 897 -0.43 4.13 -59.92
C GLU A 897 -1.16 4.88 -61.05
N HIS A 898 -2.49 4.76 -61.07
CA HIS A 898 -3.37 5.45 -62.00
C HIS A 898 -4.54 6.08 -61.27
N THR A 899 -4.98 7.27 -61.68
CA THR A 899 -6.13 7.96 -61.06
C THR A 899 -7.34 7.95 -61.99
N VAL A 900 -8.53 7.78 -61.40
CA VAL A 900 -9.84 7.96 -62.02
C VAL A 900 -10.52 9.16 -61.36
N TRP A 901 -10.95 10.15 -62.15
CA TRP A 901 -11.71 11.30 -61.67
C TRP A 901 -13.21 11.06 -61.89
N LEU A 902 -14.01 11.15 -60.82
CA LEU A 902 -15.47 11.03 -60.83
C LEU A 902 -16.15 12.39 -60.67
N THR A 903 -16.96 12.78 -61.64
CA THR A 903 -17.78 14.00 -61.58
C THR A 903 -19.25 13.61 -61.47
N CYS A 904 -19.93 14.06 -60.41
CA CYS A 904 -21.34 13.80 -60.15
C CYS A 904 -22.14 15.13 -60.11
N PRO A 905 -23.44 15.16 -60.48
CA PRO A 905 -24.24 16.39 -60.52
C PRO A 905 -24.46 17.06 -59.14
N TRP A 906 -24.33 16.30 -58.06
CA TRP A 906 -24.56 16.72 -56.67
C TRP A 906 -23.27 17.02 -55.90
N TRP A 907 -22.12 16.98 -56.56
CA TRP A 907 -20.84 17.37 -55.96
C TRP A 907 -20.33 18.66 -56.61
N GLU A 908 -19.83 19.59 -55.82
CA GLU A 908 -19.25 20.84 -56.32
C GLU A 908 -17.89 20.63 -57.02
N SER A 909 -17.24 19.48 -56.80
CA SER A 909 -15.94 19.15 -57.38
C SER A 909 -15.82 17.66 -57.70
N ALA A 910 -14.93 17.32 -58.65
CA ALA A 910 -14.67 15.94 -59.02
C ALA A 910 -13.86 15.21 -57.93
N THR A 911 -14.23 13.96 -57.65
CA THR A 911 -13.56 13.11 -56.65
C THR A 911 -12.50 12.25 -57.31
N GLU A 912 -11.28 12.26 -56.77
CA GLU A 912 -10.16 11.45 -57.27
C GLU A 912 -10.15 10.05 -56.63
N VAL A 913 -10.07 9.01 -57.46
CA VAL A 913 -9.96 7.60 -57.03
C VAL A 913 -8.63 7.02 -57.52
N PRO A 914 -7.65 6.81 -56.63
CA PRO A 914 -6.37 6.20 -56.97
C PRO A 914 -6.48 4.67 -57.08
N LEU A 915 -5.97 4.11 -58.18
CA LEU A 915 -5.89 2.69 -58.50
C LEU A 915 -4.41 2.25 -58.56
N HIS A 916 -4.10 1.12 -57.92
CA HIS A 916 -2.74 0.58 -57.83
C HIS A 916 -2.66 -0.73 -58.60
N PHE A 917 -1.82 -0.78 -59.64
CA PHE A 917 -1.55 -1.95 -60.47
C PHE A 917 -0.17 -2.54 -60.15
N VAL A 918 -0.05 -3.87 -60.15
CA VAL A 918 1.22 -4.60 -60.04
C VAL A 918 1.67 -5.10 -61.41
N PRO A 919 2.98 -5.19 -61.70
CA PRO A 919 3.45 -5.87 -62.90
C PRO A 919 3.10 -7.39 -62.83
N PRO A 920 3.08 -8.10 -63.95
CA PRO A 920 2.79 -9.55 -63.97
C PRO A 920 3.93 -10.38 -63.38
N MET A 921 5.18 -9.94 -63.54
CA MET A 921 6.37 -10.64 -63.04
C MET A 921 7.53 -9.66 -62.78
N SER A 922 8.56 -10.13 -62.06
CA SER A 922 9.81 -9.40 -61.83
C SER A 922 11.03 -10.26 -62.13
N ALA A 923 12.06 -9.65 -62.71
CA ALA A 923 13.35 -10.28 -62.96
C ALA A 923 14.41 -9.84 -61.94
N SER A 924 15.20 -10.79 -61.46
CA SER A 924 16.39 -10.57 -60.64
C SER A 924 17.59 -11.23 -61.32
N TRP A 925 18.80 -10.70 -61.13
CA TRP A 925 19.99 -11.25 -61.79
C TRP A 925 21.20 -11.30 -60.83
N ARG A 926 22.16 -12.19 -61.12
CA ARG A 926 23.41 -12.38 -60.38
C ARG A 926 24.58 -12.61 -61.34
N LEU A 927 25.76 -12.10 -60.98
CA LEU A 927 27.02 -12.39 -61.67
C LEU A 927 27.79 -13.49 -60.93
N LEU A 928 28.07 -14.60 -61.60
CA LEU A 928 28.86 -15.71 -61.08
C LEU A 928 30.25 -15.71 -61.75
N THR A 929 31.28 -15.99 -60.96
CA THR A 929 32.68 -16.00 -61.42
C THR A 929 33.30 -17.38 -61.23
N SER A 930 33.91 -17.90 -62.30
CA SER A 930 34.75 -19.10 -62.26
C SER A 930 36.15 -18.75 -62.78
N ASN A 931 37.11 -18.63 -61.86
CA ASN A 931 38.42 -18.05 -62.13
C ASN A 931 38.28 -16.66 -62.80
N THR A 932 38.48 -16.55 -64.11
CA THR A 932 38.27 -15.31 -64.88
C THR A 932 36.95 -15.27 -65.65
N ARG A 933 36.28 -16.41 -65.90
CA ARG A 933 35.01 -16.50 -66.63
C ARG A 933 33.85 -15.86 -65.87
N LYS A 934 32.87 -15.31 -66.60
CA LYS A 934 31.71 -14.59 -66.05
C LYS A 934 30.40 -15.15 -66.61
N LEU A 935 29.48 -15.46 -65.70
CA LEU A 935 28.17 -16.04 -66.01
C LEU A 935 27.08 -15.15 -65.43
N VAL A 936 26.09 -14.78 -66.25
CA VAL A 936 24.91 -14.01 -65.84
C VAL A 936 23.76 -14.98 -65.61
N HIS A 937 23.24 -15.01 -64.39
CA HIS A 937 22.09 -15.81 -64.00
C HIS A 937 20.90 -14.90 -63.74
N ILE A 938 19.77 -15.12 -64.42
CA ILE A 938 18.54 -14.34 -64.28
C ILE A 938 17.42 -15.24 -63.76
N THR A 939 16.68 -14.79 -62.76
CA THR A 939 15.53 -15.49 -62.19
C THR A 939 14.28 -14.62 -62.25
N LEU A 940 13.22 -15.13 -62.87
CA LEU A 940 11.89 -14.56 -62.94
C LEU A 940 10.98 -15.13 -61.86
N LYS A 941 10.17 -14.24 -61.27
CA LYS A 941 9.13 -14.59 -60.28
C LYS A 941 7.85 -13.81 -60.53
N SER A 942 6.70 -14.41 -60.24
CA SER A 942 5.42 -13.71 -60.26
C SER A 942 5.40 -12.62 -59.17
N THR A 943 4.81 -11.48 -59.49
CA THR A 943 4.57 -10.37 -58.54
C THR A 943 3.10 -10.29 -58.11
N VAL A 944 2.26 -11.16 -58.64
CA VAL A 944 0.82 -11.20 -58.35
C VAL A 944 0.57 -12.08 -57.12
N ALA A 945 -0.22 -11.59 -56.16
CA ALA A 945 -0.46 -12.29 -54.89
C ALA A 945 -1.57 -13.35 -55.00
N HIS A 946 -2.44 -13.25 -56.01
CA HIS A 946 -3.51 -14.21 -56.26
C HIS A 946 -3.13 -15.26 -57.33
N PRO A 947 -3.79 -16.44 -57.36
CA PRO A 947 -3.41 -17.56 -58.22
C PRO A 947 -3.42 -17.22 -59.72
N LEU A 948 -2.25 -17.05 -60.32
CA LEU A 948 -2.05 -16.87 -61.77
C LEU A 948 -0.82 -17.64 -62.26
N GLN A 949 -0.89 -18.13 -63.51
CA GLN A 949 0.21 -18.80 -64.19
C GLN A 949 0.49 -18.15 -65.55
N PHE A 950 1.74 -17.74 -65.76
CA PHE A 950 2.24 -17.16 -67.00
C PHE A 950 3.13 -18.15 -67.73
N LEU A 951 2.82 -18.42 -69.00
CA LEU A 951 3.68 -19.18 -69.88
C LEU A 951 4.73 -18.24 -70.50
N LEU A 952 6.00 -18.65 -70.48
CA LEU A 952 7.13 -17.88 -70.98
C LEU A 952 7.68 -18.47 -72.29
N THR A 953 7.97 -17.59 -73.24
CA THR A 953 8.53 -17.95 -74.56
C THR A 953 9.59 -16.93 -74.97
N ASP A 954 10.57 -17.38 -75.77
CA ASP A 954 11.64 -16.56 -76.37
C ASP A 954 12.43 -15.68 -75.38
N PRO A 955 13.13 -16.25 -74.38
CA PRO A 955 14.02 -15.48 -73.51
C PRO A 955 15.25 -14.98 -74.29
N SER A 956 15.56 -13.69 -74.18
CA SER A 956 16.76 -13.09 -74.77
C SER A 956 17.50 -12.19 -73.79
N LEU A 957 18.83 -12.12 -73.92
CA LEU A 957 19.68 -11.20 -73.19
C LEU A 957 20.56 -10.43 -74.17
N ASP A 958 20.27 -9.13 -74.32
CA ASP A 958 21.03 -8.23 -75.19
C ASP A 958 21.99 -7.39 -74.34
N CYS A 959 23.27 -7.38 -74.69
CA CYS A 959 24.31 -6.55 -74.05
C CYS A 959 24.87 -5.51 -75.05
N ASP A 960 25.48 -4.43 -74.55
CA ASP A 960 26.10 -3.40 -75.39
C ASP A 960 27.05 -3.99 -76.46
N ALA A 961 27.05 -3.38 -77.66
CA ALA A 961 27.55 -3.90 -78.96
C ALA A 961 28.98 -4.50 -79.03
N ASN A 962 29.79 -4.44 -77.98
CA ASN A 962 31.16 -4.96 -77.93
C ASN A 962 31.32 -6.26 -77.13
N THR A 963 30.24 -6.90 -76.66
CA THR A 963 30.32 -8.14 -75.87
C THR A 963 29.37 -9.21 -76.41
N ASN A 964 29.93 -10.35 -76.85
CA ASN A 964 29.15 -11.50 -77.23
C ASN A 964 28.70 -12.29 -75.99
N VAL A 965 27.47 -12.79 -76.02
CA VAL A 965 26.87 -13.58 -74.95
C VAL A 965 26.56 -14.97 -75.49
N SER A 966 26.98 -16.02 -74.78
CA SER A 966 26.59 -17.40 -75.10
C SER A 966 25.38 -17.80 -74.28
N ASP A 967 24.31 -18.24 -74.94
CA ASP A 967 23.16 -18.84 -74.28
C ASP A 967 23.51 -20.23 -73.72
N LEU A 968 23.35 -20.40 -72.40
CA LEU A 968 23.57 -21.67 -71.70
C LEU A 968 22.24 -22.31 -71.26
N ASN A 969 21.10 -21.78 -71.71
CA ASN A 969 19.79 -22.33 -71.38
C ASN A 969 19.55 -23.70 -72.06
N PRO A 970 18.77 -24.60 -71.45
CA PRO A 970 18.47 -25.91 -72.05
C PRO A 970 17.60 -25.73 -73.30
N LYS A 971 18.06 -26.20 -74.47
CA LYS A 971 17.35 -26.02 -75.76
C LYS A 971 16.03 -26.81 -75.89
N ASN A 972 15.81 -27.85 -75.06
CA ASN A 972 14.62 -28.72 -75.08
C ASN A 972 13.83 -28.65 -73.75
N ALA A 973 13.60 -27.45 -73.20
CA ALA A 973 13.08 -27.28 -71.84
C ALA A 973 11.54 -27.44 -71.67
N GLY A 974 10.76 -27.60 -72.75
CA GLY A 974 9.29 -27.58 -72.68
C GLY A 974 8.74 -26.19 -72.31
N ASP A 975 7.46 -26.15 -71.93
CA ASP A 975 6.75 -24.92 -71.52
C ASP A 975 7.30 -24.36 -70.20
N LEU A 976 8.08 -23.28 -70.26
CA LEU A 976 8.55 -22.57 -69.06
C LEU A 976 7.42 -21.76 -68.43
N VAL A 977 7.19 -21.94 -67.13
CA VAL A 977 6.08 -21.30 -66.41
C VAL A 977 6.61 -20.49 -65.22
N VAL A 978 5.98 -19.33 -64.99
CA VAL A 978 6.12 -18.57 -63.75
C VAL A 978 4.74 -18.45 -63.11
N ALA A 979 4.64 -18.76 -61.82
CA ALA A 979 3.38 -18.77 -61.10
C ALA A 979 3.49 -18.10 -59.72
N SER A 980 2.34 -17.68 -59.19
CA SER A 980 2.23 -17.04 -57.88
C SER A 980 2.41 -18.00 -56.69
N ASP A 981 2.54 -19.30 -56.92
CA ASP A 981 2.80 -20.34 -55.91
C ASP A 981 4.29 -20.46 -55.51
N GLY A 982 5.16 -19.62 -56.06
CA GLY A 982 6.60 -19.66 -55.85
C GLY A 982 7.39 -20.33 -56.98
N THR A 983 6.71 -20.83 -58.02
CA THR A 983 7.38 -21.33 -59.24
C THR A 983 8.15 -20.21 -59.92
N THR A 984 9.48 -20.37 -60.03
CA THR A 984 10.39 -19.42 -60.68
C THR A 984 11.03 -20.02 -61.92
N ALA A 985 11.33 -19.18 -62.91
CA ALA A 985 12.09 -19.57 -64.09
C ALA A 985 13.49 -18.96 -64.01
N SER A 986 14.53 -19.76 -64.28
CA SER A 986 15.92 -19.31 -64.25
C SER A 986 16.60 -19.50 -65.59
N PHE A 987 17.39 -18.51 -65.98
CA PHE A 987 18.11 -18.47 -67.24
C PHE A 987 19.58 -18.12 -67.00
N MET A 988 20.49 -18.67 -67.81
CA MET A 988 21.93 -18.49 -67.67
C MET A 988 22.61 -18.19 -69.00
N TRP A 989 23.52 -17.22 -68.97
CA TRP A 989 24.35 -16.84 -70.10
C TRP A 989 25.82 -16.69 -69.69
N GLU A 990 26.74 -16.98 -70.60
CA GLU A 990 28.18 -16.70 -70.43
C GLU A 990 28.60 -15.44 -71.19
N LEU A 991 29.37 -14.56 -70.53
CA LEU A 991 29.96 -13.40 -71.18
C LEU A 991 31.28 -13.80 -71.87
N LEU A 992 31.30 -13.77 -73.21
CA LEU A 992 32.44 -14.15 -74.03
C LEU A 992 33.37 -12.93 -74.29
N LYS A 993 34.00 -12.41 -73.22
CA LYS A 993 34.92 -11.25 -73.30
C LYS A 993 36.33 -11.60 -72.80
N ASP A 994 37.35 -10.99 -73.39
CA ASP A 994 38.76 -11.20 -73.01
C ASP A 994 39.03 -10.76 -71.55
N PRO A 995 39.48 -11.66 -70.66
CA PRO A 995 39.59 -11.41 -69.23
C PRO A 995 40.67 -10.39 -68.78
N LEU A 996 41.46 -9.83 -69.72
CA LEU A 996 42.63 -8.97 -69.41
C LEU A 996 42.41 -7.46 -69.64
N VAL A 997 41.21 -7.01 -70.02
CA VAL A 997 40.92 -5.57 -70.28
C VAL A 997 40.15 -4.95 -69.10
N LYS A 998 40.63 -3.82 -68.56
CA LYS A 998 39.93 -3.00 -67.54
C LYS A 998 38.59 -2.54 -68.13
N ALA A 999 37.51 -3.24 -67.79
CA ALA A 999 36.22 -3.06 -68.47
C ALA A 999 35.26 -2.14 -67.69
N GLY A 1000 34.72 -1.13 -68.37
CA GLY A 1000 33.70 -0.22 -67.82
C GLY A 1000 32.33 -0.87 -67.60
N PRO A 1001 31.36 -0.12 -67.03
CA PRO A 1001 30.00 -0.62 -66.80
C PRO A 1001 29.34 -1.06 -68.11
N MET A 1002 28.66 -2.21 -68.08
CA MET A 1002 27.97 -2.79 -69.24
C MET A 1002 26.46 -2.75 -69.02
N LYS A 1003 25.69 -2.26 -69.99
CA LYS A 1003 24.23 -2.34 -69.96
C LYS A 1003 23.75 -3.65 -70.59
N ALA A 1004 22.75 -4.25 -69.98
CA ALA A 1004 22.12 -5.47 -70.45
C ALA A 1004 20.59 -5.37 -70.33
N THR A 1005 19.85 -5.90 -71.31
CA THR A 1005 18.39 -5.95 -71.28
C THR A 1005 17.93 -7.38 -71.45
N PHE A 1006 17.20 -7.87 -70.44
CA PHE A 1006 16.51 -9.16 -70.53
C PHE A 1006 15.10 -8.96 -71.09
N SER A 1007 14.69 -9.78 -72.05
CA SER A 1007 13.33 -9.81 -72.59
C SER A 1007 12.77 -11.23 -72.59
N VAL A 1008 11.46 -11.36 -72.37
CA VAL A 1008 10.72 -12.62 -72.52
C VAL A 1008 9.26 -12.32 -72.89
N ASN A 1009 8.66 -13.17 -73.71
CA ASN A 1009 7.24 -13.10 -74.04
C ASN A 1009 6.42 -13.90 -73.03
N TYR A 1010 5.29 -13.34 -72.58
CA TYR A 1010 4.39 -13.97 -71.62
C TYR A 1010 2.93 -13.95 -72.06
N ARG A 1011 2.19 -15.00 -71.70
CA ARG A 1011 0.72 -15.07 -71.85
C ARG A 1011 0.08 -15.78 -70.66
N LEU A 1012 -1.18 -15.45 -70.37
CA LEU A 1012 -1.92 -16.08 -69.27
C LEU A 1012 -2.41 -17.47 -69.68
N LYS A 1013 -2.07 -18.51 -68.91
CA LYS A 1013 -2.41 -19.90 -69.23
C LYS A 1013 -3.92 -20.19 -69.29
N SER A 1014 -4.73 -19.41 -68.56
CA SER A 1014 -6.18 -19.59 -68.40
C SER A 1014 -7.05 -18.78 -69.38
N ALA A 1015 -6.47 -17.91 -70.21
CA ALA A 1015 -7.24 -17.03 -71.08
C ALA A 1015 -7.61 -17.71 -72.42
N LYS A 1016 -8.80 -17.42 -72.94
CA LYS A 1016 -9.22 -17.73 -74.34
C LYS A 1016 -8.51 -16.85 -75.38
N GLU A 1017 -7.75 -15.84 -74.96
CA GLU A 1017 -6.99 -14.94 -75.83
C GLU A 1017 -5.60 -15.50 -76.16
N GLU A 1018 -5.22 -15.45 -77.44
CA GLU A 1018 -3.88 -15.80 -77.94
C GLU A 1018 -2.85 -14.65 -77.82
N THR A 1019 -3.20 -13.53 -77.17
CA THR A 1019 -2.35 -12.33 -77.17
C THR A 1019 -1.12 -12.48 -76.28
N SER A 1020 0.02 -12.79 -76.91
CA SER A 1020 1.34 -12.80 -76.27
C SER A 1020 1.85 -11.37 -76.04
N ARG A 1021 2.39 -11.09 -74.86
CA ARG A 1021 2.85 -9.76 -74.44
C ARG A 1021 4.32 -9.81 -74.05
N ARG A 1022 5.08 -8.74 -74.29
CA ARG A 1022 6.53 -8.70 -74.03
C ARG A 1022 6.83 -8.10 -72.66
N PHE A 1023 7.58 -8.83 -71.83
CA PHE A 1023 8.19 -8.34 -70.59
C PHE A 1023 9.65 -7.98 -70.86
N SER A 1024 10.13 -6.84 -70.35
CA SER A 1024 11.52 -6.38 -70.52
C SER A 1024 12.09 -5.81 -69.23
N CYS A 1025 13.34 -6.15 -68.90
CA CYS A 1025 14.03 -5.71 -67.69
C CYS A 1025 15.48 -5.29 -68.01
N PRO A 1026 15.78 -3.98 -68.07
CA PRO A 1026 17.15 -3.48 -68.21
C PRO A 1026 17.92 -3.49 -66.88
N PHE A 1027 19.23 -3.77 -66.92
CA PHE A 1027 20.14 -3.75 -65.78
C PHE A 1027 21.62 -3.51 -66.19
N ASP A 1028 22.43 -3.05 -65.22
CA ASP A 1028 23.86 -2.73 -65.45
C ASP A 1028 24.79 -3.68 -64.71
N ILE A 1029 25.86 -4.15 -65.36
CA ILE A 1029 26.92 -5.00 -64.79
C ILE A 1029 28.19 -4.17 -64.60
N GLN A 1030 28.66 -4.04 -63.37
CA GLN A 1030 29.86 -3.28 -62.99
C GLN A 1030 30.92 -4.20 -62.35
N ASP A 1031 32.19 -3.77 -62.37
CA ASP A 1031 33.30 -4.41 -61.65
C ASP A 1031 33.43 -5.93 -61.87
N TYR A 1032 33.20 -6.39 -63.09
CA TYR A 1032 33.19 -7.81 -63.44
C TYR A 1032 34.57 -8.34 -63.88
N THR A 1033 35.68 -7.74 -63.43
CA THR A 1033 37.04 -8.27 -63.71
C THR A 1033 37.59 -8.92 -62.44
N THR A 1034 38.05 -10.19 -62.51
CA THR A 1034 38.65 -10.87 -61.35
C THR A 1034 40.02 -10.27 -61.04
N LEU A 1035 40.20 -9.66 -59.87
CA LEU A 1035 41.45 -9.02 -59.43
C LEU A 1035 42.31 -9.95 -58.58
N PHE A 1036 41.69 -10.68 -57.65
CA PHE A 1036 42.40 -11.53 -56.68
C PHE A 1036 41.87 -12.97 -56.68
N VAL A 1037 42.78 -13.92 -56.54
CA VAL A 1037 42.47 -15.33 -56.33
C VAL A 1037 42.98 -15.76 -54.96
N ILE A 1038 42.07 -16.31 -54.16
CA ILE A 1038 42.38 -16.78 -52.80
C ILE A 1038 42.43 -18.31 -52.79
N ARG A 1039 43.53 -18.84 -52.28
CA ARG A 1039 43.74 -20.28 -52.08
C ARG A 1039 43.99 -20.56 -50.60
N THR A 1040 43.24 -21.50 -50.04
CA THR A 1040 43.40 -21.97 -48.66
C THR A 1040 43.86 -23.42 -48.64
N LYS A 1041 44.78 -23.75 -47.74
CA LYS A 1041 45.30 -25.09 -47.48
C LYS A 1041 45.47 -25.28 -45.98
N LEU A 1042 45.18 -26.46 -45.44
CA LEU A 1042 45.35 -26.78 -44.03
C LEU A 1042 46.46 -27.82 -43.87
N GLU A 1043 47.32 -27.63 -42.87
CA GLU A 1043 48.43 -28.53 -42.52
C GLU A 1043 48.30 -28.97 -41.05
N PRO A 1044 48.63 -30.24 -40.71
CA PRO A 1044 48.54 -30.73 -39.33
C PRO A 1044 49.59 -30.07 -38.40
N GLY A 1045 49.33 -30.07 -37.09
CA GLY A 1045 50.22 -29.48 -36.09
C GLY A 1045 51.59 -30.16 -35.99
N LYS A 1046 52.61 -29.44 -35.49
CA LYS A 1046 53.99 -29.94 -35.36
C LYS A 1046 54.03 -31.26 -34.58
N GLY A 1047 54.50 -32.33 -35.23
CA GLY A 1047 54.60 -33.69 -34.66
C GLY A 1047 53.45 -34.64 -34.99
N SER A 1048 52.50 -34.25 -35.84
CA SER A 1048 51.40 -35.11 -36.32
C SER A 1048 51.33 -35.13 -37.85
N ASP A 1049 51.11 -36.30 -38.45
CA ASP A 1049 50.92 -36.46 -39.91
C ASP A 1049 49.48 -36.21 -40.37
N PHE A 1050 48.50 -36.15 -39.45
CA PHE A 1050 47.08 -36.02 -39.77
C PHE A 1050 46.38 -34.95 -38.93
N CYS A 1051 45.36 -34.30 -39.50
CA CYS A 1051 44.48 -33.38 -38.77
C CYS A 1051 43.51 -34.18 -37.88
N ARG A 1052 43.48 -33.89 -36.58
CA ARG A 1052 42.58 -34.54 -35.61
C ARG A 1052 41.71 -33.53 -34.90
N ALA A 1053 40.51 -33.95 -34.52
CA ALA A 1053 39.61 -33.17 -33.70
C ALA A 1053 40.30 -32.80 -32.38
N SER A 1054 40.10 -31.55 -31.95
CA SER A 1054 40.71 -30.97 -30.75
C SER A 1054 42.25 -30.86 -30.78
N GLN A 1055 42.89 -31.00 -31.94
CA GLN A 1055 44.32 -30.68 -32.12
C GLN A 1055 44.50 -29.44 -33.00
N VAL A 1056 45.50 -28.62 -32.65
CA VAL A 1056 45.83 -27.42 -33.40
C VAL A 1056 46.44 -27.79 -34.76
N CYS A 1057 45.90 -27.20 -35.82
CA CYS A 1057 46.34 -27.30 -37.21
C CYS A 1057 46.68 -25.91 -37.74
N CYS A 1058 47.49 -25.83 -38.79
CA CYS A 1058 47.90 -24.57 -39.42
C CYS A 1058 47.14 -24.34 -40.73
N LEU A 1059 46.29 -23.30 -40.79
CA LEU A 1059 45.62 -22.84 -42.01
C LEU A 1059 46.53 -21.85 -42.75
N GLN A 1060 47.00 -22.25 -43.92
CA GLN A 1060 47.73 -21.41 -44.86
C GLN A 1060 46.76 -20.74 -45.83
N LEU A 1061 46.75 -19.41 -45.81
CA LEU A 1061 45.99 -18.55 -46.70
C LEU A 1061 46.96 -17.89 -47.69
N ASN A 1062 46.83 -18.21 -48.99
CA ASN A 1062 47.59 -17.57 -50.05
C ASN A 1062 46.68 -16.66 -50.88
N VAL A 1063 47.01 -15.36 -50.88
CA VAL A 1063 46.33 -14.34 -51.69
C VAL A 1063 47.22 -13.99 -52.87
N GLN A 1064 46.75 -14.30 -54.08
CA GLN A 1064 47.44 -13.98 -55.33
C GLN A 1064 46.67 -12.93 -56.12
N ARG A 1065 47.38 -11.92 -56.62
CA ARG A 1065 46.85 -10.96 -57.58
C ARG A 1065 46.94 -11.50 -59.01
N VAL A 1066 45.84 -11.45 -59.75
CA VAL A 1066 45.74 -11.99 -61.12
C VAL A 1066 45.58 -10.90 -62.18
N ASN A 1067 45.06 -9.72 -61.82
CA ASN A 1067 44.97 -8.56 -62.69
C ASN A 1067 45.45 -7.29 -61.97
N GLU A 1068 45.90 -6.28 -62.72
CA GLU A 1068 46.38 -5.01 -62.18
C GLU A 1068 45.29 -4.26 -61.38
N THR A 1069 45.67 -3.70 -60.24
CA THR A 1069 44.77 -2.94 -59.38
C THR A 1069 45.54 -1.95 -58.52
N GLU A 1070 44.90 -0.82 -58.22
CA GLU A 1070 45.39 0.24 -57.34
C GLU A 1070 45.34 -0.16 -55.85
N HIS A 1071 44.73 -1.30 -55.52
CA HIS A 1071 44.56 -1.77 -54.16
C HIS A 1071 45.76 -2.63 -53.70
N THR A 1072 46.65 -2.04 -52.90
CA THR A 1072 47.87 -2.69 -52.37
C THR A 1072 47.72 -3.20 -50.93
N SER A 1073 46.85 -2.59 -50.13
CA SER A 1073 46.60 -2.99 -48.74
C SER A 1073 45.25 -3.70 -48.61
N LEU A 1074 45.28 -4.95 -48.15
CA LEU A 1074 44.14 -5.86 -48.12
C LEU A 1074 43.96 -6.41 -46.71
N MET A 1075 42.73 -6.45 -46.21
CA MET A 1075 42.39 -7.13 -44.96
C MET A 1075 41.80 -8.49 -45.30
N TYR A 1076 42.40 -9.56 -44.78
CA TYR A 1076 41.76 -10.86 -44.76
C TYR A 1076 41.05 -11.09 -43.42
N GLU A 1077 39.96 -11.84 -43.48
CA GLU A 1077 39.20 -12.24 -42.30
C GLU A 1077 38.71 -13.68 -42.49
N VAL A 1078 38.97 -14.53 -41.50
CA VAL A 1078 38.53 -15.92 -41.50
C VAL A 1078 37.17 -16.00 -40.82
N LEU A 1079 36.16 -16.30 -41.63
CA LEU A 1079 34.78 -16.55 -41.23
C LEU A 1079 34.59 -18.05 -40.99
N ALA A 1080 35.14 -18.52 -39.86
CA ALA A 1080 34.99 -19.89 -39.41
C ALA A 1080 33.59 -20.11 -38.80
N ASP A 1081 32.93 -21.19 -39.21
CA ASP A 1081 31.75 -21.68 -38.50
C ASP A 1081 32.21 -22.23 -37.14
N GLN A 1082 31.80 -21.57 -36.06
CA GLN A 1082 32.22 -21.87 -34.69
C GLN A 1082 31.74 -23.25 -34.21
N THR A 1083 30.81 -23.89 -34.91
CA THR A 1083 30.41 -25.28 -34.61
C THR A 1083 31.41 -26.30 -35.17
N MET A 1084 32.17 -25.94 -36.21
CA MET A 1084 33.09 -26.85 -36.91
C MET A 1084 34.57 -26.52 -36.64
N TRP A 1085 34.90 -25.24 -36.46
CA TRP A 1085 36.28 -24.75 -36.36
C TRP A 1085 36.43 -23.72 -35.24
N ALA A 1086 37.48 -23.89 -34.44
CA ALA A 1086 37.98 -22.86 -33.53
C ALA A 1086 39.23 -22.20 -34.13
N VAL A 1087 39.22 -20.88 -34.30
CA VAL A 1087 40.40 -20.12 -34.72
C VAL A 1087 41.16 -19.69 -33.48
N LEU A 1088 42.43 -20.09 -33.39
CA LEU A 1088 43.29 -19.84 -32.25
C LEU A 1088 44.17 -18.61 -32.57
N GLY A 1089 43.92 -17.51 -31.86
CA GLY A 1089 44.63 -16.25 -32.08
C GLY A 1089 43.85 -15.25 -32.93
N ARG A 1090 44.54 -14.54 -33.84
CA ARG A 1090 43.92 -13.47 -34.64
C ARG A 1090 43.08 -14.04 -35.78
N THR A 1091 41.80 -13.69 -35.84
CA THR A 1091 40.86 -14.12 -36.90
C THR A 1091 40.98 -13.30 -38.19
N ALA A 1092 41.69 -12.17 -38.14
CA ALA A 1092 41.82 -11.24 -39.25
C ALA A 1092 43.17 -10.51 -39.21
N GLY A 1093 43.67 -10.07 -40.37
CA GLY A 1093 44.94 -9.34 -40.48
C GLY A 1093 45.06 -8.56 -41.78
N VAL A 1094 45.97 -7.60 -41.81
CA VAL A 1094 46.26 -6.77 -43.00
C VAL A 1094 47.49 -7.35 -43.71
N ILE A 1095 47.36 -7.53 -45.03
CA ILE A 1095 48.43 -7.90 -45.96
C ILE A 1095 48.68 -6.70 -46.87
N THR A 1096 49.94 -6.30 -47.02
CA THR A 1096 50.34 -5.28 -48.00
C THR A 1096 51.13 -5.98 -49.12
N MET A 1097 50.67 -5.83 -50.36
CA MET A 1097 51.29 -6.38 -51.56
C MET A 1097 51.88 -5.25 -52.40
N GLU A 1098 53.09 -5.45 -52.94
CA GLU A 1098 53.72 -4.48 -53.84
C GLU A 1098 53.00 -4.40 -55.19
N SER A 1099 52.84 -3.19 -55.70
CA SER A 1099 52.01 -2.84 -56.87
C SER A 1099 52.37 -3.56 -58.17
N ASN A 1100 53.55 -4.19 -58.29
CA ASN A 1100 53.99 -4.85 -59.53
C ASN A 1100 54.37 -6.34 -59.34
N SER A 1101 54.22 -6.91 -58.14
CA SER A 1101 54.51 -8.33 -57.90
C SER A 1101 53.31 -9.23 -58.22
N THR A 1102 53.56 -10.39 -58.84
CA THR A 1102 52.58 -11.49 -59.02
C THR A 1102 52.78 -12.62 -58.01
N GLU A 1103 53.79 -12.49 -57.15
CA GLU A 1103 54.02 -13.39 -56.02
C GLU A 1103 52.90 -13.26 -54.99
N GLY A 1104 52.39 -14.42 -54.56
CA GLY A 1104 51.32 -14.48 -53.57
C GLY A 1104 51.84 -14.22 -52.16
N GLN A 1105 51.04 -13.53 -51.34
CA GLN A 1105 51.32 -13.38 -49.91
C GLN A 1105 50.66 -14.54 -49.15
N CYS A 1106 51.46 -15.25 -48.35
CA CYS A 1106 51.00 -16.39 -47.56
C CYS A 1106 50.92 -16.03 -46.08
N VAL A 1107 49.76 -16.24 -45.47
CA VAL A 1107 49.52 -16.04 -44.04
C VAL A 1107 49.17 -17.36 -43.38
N SER A 1108 49.81 -17.65 -42.25
CA SER A 1108 49.58 -18.88 -41.47
C SER A 1108 48.78 -18.55 -40.21
N LEU A 1109 47.72 -19.31 -39.96
CA LEU A 1109 46.79 -19.12 -38.85
C LEU A 1109 46.58 -20.44 -38.11
N ASP A 1110 46.58 -20.42 -36.79
CA ASP A 1110 46.29 -21.62 -36.02
C ASP A 1110 44.77 -21.82 -35.92
N VAL A 1111 44.30 -23.00 -36.31
CA VAL A 1111 42.89 -23.39 -36.25
C VAL A 1111 42.78 -24.81 -35.70
N MET A 1112 41.69 -25.11 -35.03
CA MET A 1112 41.44 -26.41 -34.43
C MET A 1112 40.06 -26.90 -34.85
N PRO A 1113 39.95 -28.05 -35.53
CA PRO A 1113 38.65 -28.63 -35.84
C PRO A 1113 37.99 -29.16 -34.57
N LEU A 1114 36.70 -28.89 -34.42
CA LEU A 1114 35.92 -29.25 -33.22
C LEU A 1114 35.20 -30.60 -33.35
N GLY A 1115 35.12 -31.15 -34.57
CA GLY A 1115 34.53 -32.45 -34.85
C GLY A 1115 35.36 -33.27 -35.84
N ALA A 1116 35.11 -34.59 -35.87
CA ALA A 1116 35.69 -35.49 -36.87
C ALA A 1116 34.77 -35.61 -38.10
N GLY A 1117 35.33 -35.95 -39.27
CA GLY A 1117 34.60 -36.09 -40.54
C GLY A 1117 35.11 -35.15 -41.63
N TYR A 1118 34.35 -35.03 -42.73
CA TYR A 1118 34.67 -34.14 -43.85
C TYR A 1118 34.15 -32.73 -43.59
N LEU A 1119 35.02 -31.85 -43.10
CA LEU A 1119 34.68 -30.47 -42.80
C LEU A 1119 35.01 -29.55 -43.97
N PRO A 1120 34.12 -28.61 -44.36
CA PRO A 1120 34.48 -27.56 -45.31
C PRO A 1120 35.60 -26.68 -44.71
N LEU A 1121 36.53 -26.23 -45.53
CA LEU A 1121 37.57 -25.30 -45.07
C LEU A 1121 36.93 -23.99 -44.60
N PRO A 1122 37.48 -23.33 -43.55
CA PRO A 1122 37.01 -22.02 -43.09
C PRO A 1122 36.93 -21.02 -44.24
N ALA A 1123 35.80 -20.31 -44.36
CA ALA A 1123 35.62 -19.31 -45.40
C ALA A 1123 36.51 -18.10 -45.09
N VAL A 1124 37.07 -17.48 -46.13
CA VAL A 1124 37.91 -16.28 -45.97
C VAL A 1124 37.30 -15.15 -46.78
N ARG A 1125 37.10 -14.00 -46.14
CA ARG A 1125 36.68 -12.75 -46.76
C ARG A 1125 37.91 -11.87 -46.98
N LEU A 1126 37.97 -11.23 -48.14
CA LEU A 1126 38.99 -10.24 -48.47
C LEU A 1126 38.32 -8.90 -48.71
N SER A 1127 38.88 -7.85 -48.11
CA SER A 1127 38.38 -6.48 -48.18
C SER A 1127 39.54 -5.52 -48.47
N LYS A 1128 39.23 -4.38 -49.08
CA LYS A 1128 40.17 -3.28 -49.28
C LYS A 1128 40.44 -2.62 -47.91
N TYR A 1129 41.71 -2.51 -47.51
CA TYR A 1129 42.09 -1.89 -46.25
C TYR A 1129 42.59 -0.46 -46.48
N ILE A 1130 41.95 0.51 -45.83
CA ILE A 1130 42.31 1.92 -45.92
C ILE A 1130 42.73 2.38 -44.53
N ALA A 1131 44.04 2.61 -44.35
CA ALA A 1131 44.63 3.02 -43.07
C ALA A 1131 44.16 4.43 -42.65
N ALA A 1132 44.10 4.67 -41.34
CA ALA A 1132 43.81 5.98 -40.77
C ALA A 1132 44.96 6.96 -41.07
N ASN A 1133 44.63 8.14 -41.60
CA ASN A 1133 45.63 9.16 -41.97
C ASN A 1133 46.25 9.80 -40.71
N THR A 1134 47.55 9.64 -40.48
CA THR A 1134 48.27 10.16 -39.28
C THR A 1134 48.99 11.50 -39.49
N ARG A 1135 48.56 12.33 -40.46
CA ARG A 1135 49.29 13.56 -40.82
C ARG A 1135 48.70 14.91 -40.37
N ASP A 1136 47.65 14.97 -39.54
CA ASP A 1136 47.26 16.25 -38.91
C ASP A 1136 46.47 16.04 -37.59
N PRO A 1137 47.06 16.28 -36.40
CA PRO A 1137 46.46 15.90 -35.11
C PRO A 1137 45.40 16.88 -34.58
N LYS A 1138 44.87 17.79 -35.41
CA LYS A 1138 43.91 18.83 -34.95
C LYS A 1138 42.55 18.84 -35.66
N LYS A 1139 42.22 17.86 -36.52
CA LYS A 1139 40.92 17.89 -37.20
C LYS A 1139 40.10 16.60 -37.30
N ASP A 1140 40.56 15.45 -36.82
CA ASP A 1140 39.68 14.26 -36.78
C ASP A 1140 40.05 13.33 -35.61
N ILE A 1141 39.17 13.29 -34.61
CA ILE A 1141 39.18 12.27 -33.55
C ILE A 1141 38.41 11.00 -34.02
N SER A 1142 38.00 10.94 -35.30
CA SER A 1142 37.17 9.87 -35.87
C SER A 1142 37.82 9.10 -37.03
N ALA A 1143 39.11 9.29 -37.32
CA ALA A 1143 39.78 8.54 -38.37
C ALA A 1143 40.12 7.11 -37.93
N HIS A 1144 39.11 6.24 -37.86
CA HIS A 1144 39.31 4.80 -37.74
C HIS A 1144 39.60 4.20 -39.13
N PRO A 1145 40.47 3.18 -39.23
CA PRO A 1145 40.73 2.49 -40.49
C PRO A 1145 39.41 1.93 -41.07
N ARG A 1146 39.17 2.15 -42.37
CA ARG A 1146 37.93 1.74 -43.05
C ARG A 1146 38.16 0.53 -43.95
N LEU A 1147 37.19 -0.37 -43.99
CA LEU A 1147 37.17 -1.57 -44.81
C LEU A 1147 36.10 -1.42 -45.89
N GLU A 1148 36.46 -1.64 -47.15
CA GLU A 1148 35.50 -1.68 -48.27
C GLU A 1148 35.47 -3.08 -48.90
N PRO A 1149 34.29 -3.69 -49.09
CA PRO A 1149 34.19 -5.00 -49.71
C PRO A 1149 34.51 -4.93 -51.21
N PHE A 1150 35.03 -6.02 -51.78
CA PHE A 1150 35.14 -6.17 -53.23
C PHE A 1150 33.78 -6.53 -53.84
N SER A 1151 33.55 -6.09 -55.08
CA SER A 1151 32.36 -6.47 -55.86
C SER A 1151 32.39 -7.99 -56.15
N PRO A 1152 31.24 -8.69 -56.24
CA PRO A 1152 31.18 -10.16 -56.39
C PRO A 1152 31.98 -10.74 -57.57
N GLY A 1153 32.27 -9.93 -58.60
CA GLY A 1153 33.07 -10.33 -59.76
C GLY A 1153 34.60 -10.19 -59.60
N GLN A 1154 35.08 -9.58 -58.52
CA GLN A 1154 36.48 -9.15 -58.36
C GLN A 1154 37.36 -10.11 -57.55
N VAL A 1155 36.78 -10.98 -56.73
CA VAL A 1155 37.56 -11.93 -55.91
C VAL A 1155 37.06 -13.33 -56.17
N TYR A 1156 37.96 -14.23 -56.59
CA TYR A 1156 37.64 -15.63 -56.80
C TYR A 1156 38.24 -16.50 -55.69
N HIS A 1157 37.38 -17.29 -55.04
CA HIS A 1157 37.76 -18.20 -53.96
C HIS A 1157 37.90 -19.63 -54.50
N ALA A 1158 39.13 -20.02 -54.84
CA ALA A 1158 39.39 -21.32 -55.46
C ALA A 1158 39.15 -22.51 -54.50
N GLY A 1159 39.19 -22.27 -53.18
CA GLY A 1159 39.01 -23.30 -52.16
C GLY A 1159 37.58 -23.47 -51.64
N LYS A 1160 36.61 -22.68 -52.11
CA LYS A 1160 35.27 -22.55 -51.48
C LYS A 1160 34.46 -23.85 -51.42
N ALA A 1161 34.76 -24.81 -52.30
CA ALA A 1161 34.10 -26.12 -52.36
C ALA A 1161 34.96 -27.27 -51.80
N LYS A 1162 36.14 -26.98 -51.24
CA LYS A 1162 37.04 -28.01 -50.70
C LYS A 1162 36.63 -28.41 -49.27
N GLN A 1163 36.73 -29.70 -49.00
CA GLN A 1163 36.55 -30.29 -47.67
C GLN A 1163 37.84 -31.00 -47.24
N ILE A 1164 38.06 -31.11 -45.94
CA ILE A 1164 39.18 -31.83 -45.34
C ILE A 1164 38.68 -32.91 -44.39
N HIS A 1165 39.33 -34.06 -44.41
CA HIS A 1165 39.01 -35.17 -43.51
C HIS A 1165 39.74 -35.00 -42.18
N VAL A 1166 38.99 -34.85 -41.10
CA VAL A 1166 39.49 -34.73 -39.73
C VAL A 1166 39.25 -36.03 -38.98
N LEU A 1167 40.31 -36.60 -38.40
CA LEU A 1167 40.23 -37.84 -37.62
C LEU A 1167 39.79 -37.60 -36.17
N PRO A 1168 39.30 -38.62 -35.44
CA PRO A 1168 38.96 -38.51 -34.02
C PRO A 1168 40.17 -38.14 -33.12
N PRO A 1169 39.92 -37.60 -31.91
CA PRO A 1169 40.97 -37.26 -30.94
C PRO A 1169 41.71 -38.51 -30.44
N VAL A 1170 42.97 -38.33 -30.01
CA VAL A 1170 43.82 -39.44 -29.50
C VAL A 1170 43.33 -39.90 -28.11
N PRO A 1171 43.23 -41.21 -27.82
CA PRO A 1171 42.84 -41.71 -26.50
C PRO A 1171 43.85 -41.30 -25.41
N LYS A 1172 43.38 -40.86 -24.23
CA LYS A 1172 44.25 -40.56 -23.07
C LYS A 1172 44.66 -41.86 -22.38
N GLU A 1173 45.96 -42.15 -22.33
CA GLU A 1173 46.51 -43.26 -21.51
C GLU A 1173 46.38 -42.96 -20.01
N HIS A 1174 46.09 -44.01 -19.22
CA HIS A 1174 45.98 -43.99 -17.76
C HIS A 1174 47.28 -43.48 -17.11
N VAL A 1175 47.18 -42.44 -16.27
CA VAL A 1175 48.24 -42.10 -15.31
C VAL A 1175 47.88 -42.75 -13.99
N ASP A 1176 48.60 -43.83 -13.68
CA ASP A 1176 48.57 -44.52 -12.40
C ASP A 1176 49.03 -43.62 -11.25
N ILE A 1177 48.32 -43.73 -10.12
CA ILE A 1177 48.73 -43.17 -8.84
C ILE A 1177 49.74 -44.14 -8.22
N THR A 1178 50.99 -43.73 -8.11
CA THR A 1178 51.96 -44.34 -7.16
C THR A 1178 52.77 -43.27 -6.46
N VAL A 1179 52.53 -43.23 -5.13
CA VAL A 1179 53.25 -42.61 -3.99
C VAL A 1179 53.35 -41.09 -3.94
#